data_AF-A0A813J9M0-F1
#
_entry.id   AF-A0A813J9M0-F1
#
_cell.length_a   1.000
_cell.length_b   1.000
_cell.length_c   1.000
_cell.angle_alpha   90.00
_cell.angle_beta   90.00
_cell.angle_gamma   90.00
#
_symmetry.space_group_name_H-M   'P 1'
#
loop_
_entity.id
_entity.type
_entity.pdbx_description
1 polymer ?
#
loop_
_entity_poly.entity_id
_entity_poly.type
_entity_poly.pdbx_seq_one_letter_code
_entity_poly.pdbx_strand_id
1 'polypeptide(L)'
;MRAIARLSSCQRAALAQVRQQASVSHERALPGLRESFARLGFGEAELQQVFSWVQDLAPVVVHIHIDSVGAFLESDGFYRNQFETHTSCGALDYGNQTRVGWERDLFGTAYDDAKPFERPKYGALSVMNDYRGVVSAQQYGDSYMVLKDVRLRCTFASTDSGGIAGSRLAVLDKYAHVLQEFNDDELKGLIAVANATAAGGSPQLLRGSSADPTAEWITTGFPELKQQTGRWYFEMELSEGCETPQVGVVTTEFRQNPFAVSTEGVGDDAQGWGACGQHASKWHAGVRQAWGNVWNSDGQQLTERVVVGVAVDIDKKLLWICDGNVWGDKPTFEMSGLASGASLYPAVSMKGRGAYLFGACLQHAPPQLDGEDFQAWPSQHSGPVHVDCPGVGNSAILSIYKEVQIHGEVSLSRNVQRLVVNSKYRVLPKTARSWALNVSGAGVFSGCFRPAGVHCEMPLFRYSTGGTIIFWDSATSLWHIGRGEEPDVSASCFFAPAVEGGGCEPPRVGWNAPPERRGMVAACHFEAALGAVSQQLPLLATWRQTTPEGEVVIYRGTVQEEWAQVAEHTGGLEFDAVWARAVELTQRAFLEKQGFPLAAVVESPAHPYEAKSHSWKKIVRLEGAQGLLVRFASKSVTFDSCAKLAVESLSMDRDHLGLGARVEIEAPPDFRTVLGTVVKQGEGNMVMAQLDKVEGHSLLGGDGDRFAACALEGATTVSVEYTGTTPGSEIEGFLIDMSRPLNPISLGNFCGQGPAQLNGIGKGWCLDILGTFQGPSRGLFLGYLPEDSEARDDPHELYEDLETTLSIFTAALSVEGVTLLFTNGFSAEPRAEAYVTYLPGQTAGEECEFESDDDSALPTVRRLLSSGPAVLAGVGVGWKLDLMRSQTCSDINQRVDTRIKLQAIMDSASTTEEIRAGLLGMDDITLVFSNENSAIERYGPSSWDECTMPGCAAEFMFGTDGDGPNSPERRWGFFALVMASDESRPPPSDEEVDRIASEWEAISSIATGMNTSPVVEKVGWEEGRLKALCAQHGWDFEWMTEDGERLRRTRELQQLSAAPAAGRRSTAAIAAAGAVQPDGFVAGK
;
A
#
# COMPACT_ATOMS: atom_id res chain seq x y z
N MET A 1 26.96 -36.64 3.81
CA MET A 1 28.39 -36.62 3.42
C MET A 1 28.90 -35.23 2.98
N ARG A 2 28.26 -34.52 2.04
CA ARG A 2 28.72 -33.18 1.59
C ARG A 2 28.84 -32.12 2.71
N ALA A 3 27.95 -32.13 3.71
CA ALA A 3 27.98 -31.18 4.83
C ALA A 3 29.19 -31.35 5.76
N ILE A 4 29.59 -32.60 6.06
CA ILE A 4 30.76 -32.89 6.92
C ILE A 4 32.08 -32.55 6.20
N ALA A 5 32.13 -32.71 4.87
CA ALA A 5 33.33 -32.42 4.08
C ALA A 5 33.75 -30.93 4.13
N ARG A 6 32.82 -30.01 4.40
CA ARG A 6 33.09 -28.56 4.48
C ARG A 6 33.65 -28.09 5.82
N LEU A 7 33.58 -28.93 6.84
CA LEU A 7 34.04 -28.57 8.18
C LEU A 7 35.56 -28.30 8.18
N SER A 8 36.02 -27.42 9.06
CA SER A 8 37.46 -27.25 9.32
C SER A 8 38.01 -28.41 10.16
N SER A 9 39.33 -28.45 10.37
CA SER A 9 39.98 -29.47 11.21
C SER A 9 39.49 -29.44 12.65
N CYS A 10 39.37 -28.26 13.26
CA CYS A 10 38.87 -28.09 14.63
C CYS A 10 37.43 -28.58 14.78
N GLN A 11 36.55 -28.24 13.85
CA GLN A 11 35.14 -28.68 13.85
C GLN A 11 35.00 -30.19 13.72
N ARG A 12 35.81 -30.84 12.86
CA ARG A 12 35.84 -32.31 12.76
C ARG A 12 36.38 -32.96 14.03
N ALA A 13 37.40 -32.38 14.66
CA ALA A 13 37.96 -32.89 15.90
C ALA A 13 36.93 -32.84 17.04
N ALA A 14 36.22 -31.71 17.19
CA ALA A 14 35.14 -31.56 18.16
C ALA A 14 34.04 -32.61 17.99
N LEU A 15 33.52 -32.79 16.76
CA LEU A 15 32.50 -33.80 16.46
C LEU A 15 32.99 -35.24 16.70
N ALA A 16 34.24 -35.54 16.35
CA ALA A 16 34.81 -36.87 16.56
C ALA A 16 34.92 -37.21 18.05
N GLN A 17 35.37 -36.24 18.86
CA GLN A 17 35.46 -36.38 20.31
C GLN A 17 34.07 -36.59 20.94
N VAL A 18 33.09 -35.75 20.59
CA VAL A 18 31.72 -35.90 21.12
C VAL A 18 31.12 -37.24 20.71
N ARG A 19 31.30 -37.69 19.46
CA ARG A 19 30.81 -39.01 19.01
C ARG A 19 31.43 -40.16 19.81
N GLN A 20 32.73 -40.09 20.13
CA GLN A 20 33.39 -41.11 20.94
C GLN A 20 32.77 -41.18 22.35
N GLN A 21 32.57 -40.03 22.99
CA GLN A 21 31.97 -39.95 24.33
C GLN A 21 30.49 -40.36 24.31
N ALA A 22 29.72 -39.87 23.35
CA ALA A 22 28.30 -40.18 23.17
C ALA A 22 28.06 -41.68 22.92
N SER A 23 28.99 -42.38 22.26
CA SER A 23 28.86 -43.83 22.05
C SER A 23 28.87 -44.60 23.37
N VAL A 24 29.81 -44.26 24.27
CA VAL A 24 29.90 -44.86 25.61
C VAL A 24 28.70 -44.47 26.47
N SER A 25 28.32 -43.18 26.46
CA SER A 25 27.17 -42.69 27.24
C SER A 25 25.85 -43.33 26.78
N HIS A 26 25.65 -43.47 25.47
CA HIS A 26 24.47 -44.10 24.88
C HIS A 26 24.33 -45.56 25.32
N GLU A 27 25.38 -46.36 25.16
CA GLU A 27 25.36 -47.78 25.51
C GLU A 27 25.08 -47.99 27.01
N ARG A 28 25.66 -47.14 27.86
CA ARG A 28 25.44 -47.17 29.31
C ARG A 28 24.01 -46.78 29.69
N ALA A 29 23.41 -45.81 29.01
CA ALA A 29 22.08 -45.27 29.32
C ALA A 29 20.93 -46.13 28.77
N LEU A 30 21.15 -46.83 27.65
CA LEU A 30 20.10 -47.54 26.92
C LEU A 30 19.27 -48.52 27.77
N PRO A 31 19.84 -49.34 28.67
CA PRO A 31 19.04 -50.21 29.54
C PRO A 31 18.09 -49.43 30.46
N GLY A 32 18.58 -48.36 31.09
CA GLY A 32 17.75 -47.53 31.97
C GLY A 32 16.68 -46.74 31.22
N LEU A 33 16.96 -46.32 29.98
CA LEU A 33 15.95 -45.70 29.12
C LEU A 33 14.82 -46.68 28.76
N ARG A 34 15.16 -47.95 28.47
CA ARG A 34 14.16 -49.01 28.25
C ARG A 34 13.29 -49.25 29.47
N GLU A 35 13.89 -49.26 30.66
CA GLU A 35 13.14 -49.38 31.92
C GLU A 35 12.19 -48.19 32.12
N SER A 36 12.61 -46.96 31.81
CA SER A 36 11.74 -45.78 31.84
C SER A 36 10.57 -45.92 30.85
N PHE A 37 10.81 -46.34 29.61
CA PHE A 37 9.73 -46.56 28.63
C PHE A 37 8.75 -47.63 29.11
N ALA A 38 9.25 -48.77 29.60
CA ALA A 38 8.42 -49.84 30.14
C ALA A 38 7.59 -49.38 31.34
N ARG A 39 8.17 -48.59 32.25
CA ARG A 39 7.46 -48.00 33.40
C ARG A 39 6.32 -47.08 32.95
N LEU A 40 6.49 -46.38 31.83
CA LEU A 40 5.49 -45.50 31.24
C LEU A 40 4.48 -46.23 30.34
N GLY A 41 4.61 -47.55 30.20
CA GLY A 41 3.69 -48.39 29.41
C GLY A 41 4.04 -48.51 27.93
N PHE A 42 5.26 -48.12 27.52
CA PHE A 42 5.73 -48.16 26.14
C PHE A 42 6.80 -49.24 25.91
N GLY A 43 6.85 -49.79 24.70
CA GLY A 43 7.74 -50.88 24.32
C GLY A 43 8.94 -50.42 23.47
N GLU A 44 9.68 -51.41 22.97
CA GLU A 44 10.84 -51.15 22.09
C GLU A 44 10.42 -50.49 20.77
N ALA A 45 9.20 -50.75 20.28
CA ALA A 45 8.70 -50.16 19.04
C ALA A 45 8.58 -48.63 19.14
N GLU A 46 8.00 -48.11 20.23
CA GLU A 46 7.88 -46.67 20.47
C GLU A 46 9.26 -46.04 20.69
N LEU A 47 10.16 -46.73 21.39
CA LEU A 47 11.54 -46.26 21.57
C LEU A 47 12.27 -46.12 20.23
N GLN A 48 12.13 -47.09 19.32
CA GLN A 48 12.71 -47.00 17.98
C GLN A 48 12.07 -45.89 17.13
N GLN A 49 10.77 -45.63 17.30
CA GLN A 49 10.09 -44.50 16.65
C GLN A 49 10.63 -43.16 17.16
N VAL A 50 10.83 -43.02 18.47
CA VAL A 50 11.45 -41.82 19.05
C VAL A 50 12.87 -41.61 18.53
N PHE A 51 13.69 -42.66 18.47
CA PHE A 51 15.02 -42.55 17.87
C PHE A 51 14.96 -42.12 16.41
N SER A 52 14.06 -42.71 15.62
CA SER A 52 13.88 -42.35 14.20
C SER A 52 13.43 -40.90 14.03
N TRP A 53 12.46 -40.44 14.84
CA TRP A 53 11.99 -39.06 14.86
C TRP A 53 13.13 -38.08 15.15
N VAL A 54 13.87 -38.29 16.24
CA VAL A 54 14.99 -37.44 16.63
C VAL A 54 16.09 -37.45 15.57
N GLN A 55 16.41 -38.60 15.00
CA GLN A 55 17.49 -38.76 14.03
C GLN A 55 17.15 -38.07 12.70
N ASP A 56 15.95 -38.32 12.17
CA ASP A 56 15.65 -38.05 10.76
C ASP A 56 14.74 -36.83 10.55
N LEU A 57 13.86 -36.49 11.51
CA LEU A 57 12.73 -35.58 11.25
C LEU A 57 12.67 -34.35 12.15
N ALA A 58 13.00 -34.45 13.45
CA ALA A 58 12.82 -33.37 14.42
C ALA A 58 13.56 -32.09 14.02
N PRO A 59 12.91 -30.95 13.71
CA PRO A 59 13.56 -29.79 13.12
C PRO A 59 14.65 -29.16 14.00
N VAL A 60 15.76 -28.72 13.38
CA VAL A 60 16.74 -27.86 14.06
C VAL A 60 16.36 -26.42 13.79
N VAL A 61 16.13 -25.65 14.86
CA VAL A 61 15.67 -24.25 14.77
C VAL A 61 16.62 -23.30 15.47
N VAL A 62 16.61 -22.05 15.02
CA VAL A 62 17.31 -20.93 15.67
C VAL A 62 16.29 -19.85 15.97
N HIS A 63 16.00 -19.65 17.26
CA HIS A 63 15.14 -18.55 17.70
C HIS A 63 15.85 -17.21 17.50
N ILE A 64 15.11 -16.23 16.99
CA ILE A 64 15.59 -14.88 16.72
C ILE A 64 14.56 -13.82 17.10
N HIS A 65 15.06 -12.68 17.58
CA HIS A 65 14.29 -11.44 17.67
C HIS A 65 14.47 -10.67 16.36
N ILE A 66 13.50 -10.77 15.45
CA ILE A 66 13.59 -10.12 14.11
C ILE A 66 13.83 -8.62 14.25
N ASP A 67 13.24 -7.98 15.26
CA ASP A 67 13.43 -6.55 15.58
C ASP A 67 14.90 -6.18 15.83
N SER A 68 15.68 -7.13 16.36
CA SER A 68 17.08 -6.95 16.71
C SER A 68 18.02 -7.40 15.59
N VAL A 69 17.73 -8.55 14.96
CA VAL A 69 18.68 -9.19 14.03
C VAL A 69 18.32 -9.08 12.56
N GLY A 70 17.08 -8.73 12.22
CA GLY A 70 16.57 -8.84 10.85
C GLY A 70 17.36 -8.00 9.83
N ALA A 71 17.85 -6.82 10.22
CA ALA A 71 18.61 -5.96 9.31
C ALA A 71 19.96 -6.59 8.93
N PHE A 72 20.58 -7.33 9.86
CA PHE A 72 21.80 -8.09 9.58
C PHE A 72 21.53 -9.29 8.69
N LEU A 73 20.34 -9.90 8.79
CA LEU A 73 19.92 -10.98 7.89
C LEU A 73 19.74 -10.49 6.44
N GLU A 74 19.39 -9.22 6.23
CA GLU A 74 19.34 -8.63 4.87
C GLU A 74 20.74 -8.40 4.28
N SER A 75 21.71 -7.98 5.10
CA SER A 75 23.03 -7.57 4.62
C SER A 75 24.10 -8.66 4.65
N ASP A 76 24.00 -9.65 5.54
CA ASP A 76 24.98 -10.72 5.69
C ASP A 76 24.55 -11.98 4.93
N GLY A 77 25.52 -12.77 4.47
CA GLY A 77 25.28 -14.09 3.88
C GLY A 77 25.30 -15.23 4.90
N PHE A 78 25.69 -14.95 6.15
CA PHE A 78 25.89 -15.96 7.20
C PHE A 78 25.29 -15.55 8.54
N TYR A 79 24.76 -16.53 9.27
CA TYR A 79 24.37 -16.36 10.67
C TYR A 79 25.62 -16.42 11.57
N ARG A 80 25.79 -15.39 12.40
CA ARG A 80 26.99 -15.10 13.19
C ARG A 80 26.83 -15.52 14.65
N ASN A 81 27.94 -15.90 15.30
CA ASN A 81 27.96 -16.20 16.74
C ASN A 81 28.47 -14.99 17.57
N GLN A 82 28.38 -15.09 18.90
CA GLN A 82 28.76 -14.00 19.81
C GLN A 82 30.26 -13.61 19.76
N PHE A 83 31.15 -14.48 19.27
CA PHE A 83 32.56 -14.14 19.08
C PHE A 83 32.77 -13.21 17.88
N GLU A 84 31.83 -13.19 16.94
CA GLU A 84 31.84 -12.33 15.76
C GLU A 84 31.06 -11.03 16.00
N THR A 85 29.95 -11.10 16.74
CA THR A 85 29.04 -9.96 16.95
C THR A 85 29.29 -9.19 18.23
N HIS A 86 29.96 -9.80 19.22
CA HIS A 86 30.10 -9.27 20.58
C HIS A 86 28.75 -8.96 21.27
N THR A 87 27.69 -9.67 20.88
CA THR A 87 26.34 -9.55 21.45
C THR A 87 25.80 -10.94 21.81
N SER A 88 24.94 -11.02 22.83
CA SER A 88 24.32 -12.28 23.26
C SER A 88 23.01 -12.02 24.03
N CYS A 89 22.07 -12.96 23.96
CA CYS A 89 20.93 -13.04 24.87
C CYS A 89 21.19 -14.01 26.05
N GLY A 90 22.41 -14.55 26.14
CA GLY A 90 22.90 -15.37 27.25
C GLY A 90 24.13 -14.75 27.91
N ALA A 91 25.03 -15.59 28.43
CA ALA A 91 26.25 -15.12 29.08
C ALA A 91 27.21 -14.42 28.09
N LEU A 92 27.59 -13.19 28.43
CA LEU A 92 28.55 -12.37 27.69
C LEU A 92 29.51 -11.71 28.69
N ASP A 93 30.79 -12.06 28.61
CA ASP A 93 31.87 -11.50 29.42
C ASP A 93 32.97 -10.91 28.54
N TYR A 94 33.81 -10.05 29.14
CA TYR A 94 34.91 -9.41 28.42
C TYR A 94 35.87 -10.47 27.86
N GLY A 95 35.97 -10.52 26.52
CA GLY A 95 36.80 -11.50 25.83
C GLY A 95 36.21 -12.91 25.73
N ASN A 96 34.93 -13.13 26.07
CA ASN A 96 34.23 -14.42 25.98
C ASN A 96 34.88 -15.56 26.78
N GLN A 97 35.58 -15.28 27.89
CA GLN A 97 36.36 -16.29 28.63
C GLN A 97 35.48 -17.42 29.17
N THR A 98 34.30 -17.09 29.66
CA THR A 98 33.32 -18.06 30.15
C THR A 98 32.89 -19.02 29.03
N ARG A 99 32.63 -18.49 27.83
CA ARG A 99 32.24 -19.30 26.67
C ARG A 99 33.37 -20.19 26.17
N VAL A 100 34.61 -19.68 26.18
CA VAL A 100 35.80 -20.49 25.87
C VAL A 100 35.96 -21.64 26.87
N GLY A 101 35.72 -21.39 28.16
CA GLY A 101 35.70 -22.43 29.20
C GLY A 101 34.68 -23.52 28.90
N TRP A 102 33.42 -23.14 28.60
CA TRP A 102 32.38 -24.09 28.24
C TRP A 102 32.68 -24.85 26.95
N GLU A 103 33.19 -24.18 25.91
CA GLU A 103 33.61 -24.88 24.69
C GLU A 103 34.71 -25.91 24.97
N ARG A 104 35.59 -25.65 25.94
CA ARG A 104 36.60 -26.62 26.37
C ARG A 104 36.01 -27.80 27.15
N ASP A 105 35.02 -27.56 28.02
CA ASP A 105 34.32 -28.62 28.76
C ASP A 105 33.51 -29.54 27.82
N LEU A 106 32.92 -28.95 26.77
CA LEU A 106 32.08 -29.65 25.79
C LEU A 106 32.90 -30.37 24.72
N PHE A 107 33.92 -29.70 24.16
CA PHE A 107 34.62 -30.12 22.95
C PHE A 107 36.12 -30.38 23.16
N GLY A 108 36.60 -30.36 24.40
CA GLY A 108 38.04 -30.40 24.68
C GLY A 108 38.77 -29.20 24.10
N THR A 109 40.05 -29.38 23.77
CA THR A 109 40.87 -28.30 23.21
C THR A 109 40.63 -28.05 21.71
N ALA A 110 39.58 -28.63 21.13
CA ALA A 110 39.34 -28.58 19.68
C ALA A 110 39.17 -27.15 19.16
N TYR A 111 38.60 -26.25 19.96
CA TYR A 111 38.33 -24.86 19.59
C TYR A 111 39.31 -23.83 20.17
N ASP A 112 40.36 -24.26 20.89
CA ASP A 112 41.29 -23.33 21.56
C ASP A 112 41.91 -22.30 20.59
N ASP A 113 42.37 -22.77 19.43
CA ASP A 113 42.99 -21.94 18.38
C ASP A 113 42.02 -21.53 17.25
N ALA A 114 40.72 -21.80 17.41
CA ALA A 114 39.74 -21.56 16.36
C ALA A 114 39.40 -20.08 16.18
N LYS A 115 39.27 -19.64 14.93
CA LYS A 115 38.79 -18.29 14.60
C LYS A 115 37.33 -18.13 15.02
N PRO A 116 36.86 -16.90 15.33
CA PRO A 116 35.46 -16.63 15.67
C PRO A 116 34.44 -17.30 14.74
N PHE A 117 34.64 -17.17 13.42
CA PHE A 117 33.76 -17.77 12.40
C PHE A 117 33.73 -19.31 12.42
N GLU A 118 34.80 -19.97 12.89
CA GLU A 118 34.88 -21.43 12.95
C GLU A 118 34.20 -22.02 14.19
N ARG A 119 33.93 -21.19 15.20
CA ARG A 119 33.27 -21.60 16.44
C ARG A 119 31.79 -21.96 16.20
N PRO A 120 31.23 -22.85 17.05
CA PRO A 120 29.87 -23.36 16.86
C PRO A 120 28.82 -22.24 16.94
N LYS A 121 27.71 -22.46 16.24
CA LYS A 121 26.47 -21.65 16.36
C LYS A 121 25.51 -22.44 17.24
N TYR A 122 24.56 -21.77 17.86
CA TYR A 122 23.68 -22.39 18.84
C TYR A 122 22.22 -22.25 18.42
N GLY A 123 21.44 -23.29 18.67
CA GLY A 123 20.01 -23.36 18.37
C GLY A 123 19.32 -24.37 19.26
N ALA A 124 18.14 -24.82 18.86
CA ALA A 124 17.35 -25.80 19.60
C ALA A 124 16.80 -26.89 18.68
N LEU A 125 16.57 -28.08 19.25
CA LEU A 125 15.90 -29.18 18.58
C LEU A 125 14.41 -29.10 18.90
N SER A 126 13.58 -28.90 17.89
CA SER A 126 12.12 -28.87 18.03
C SER A 126 11.55 -30.29 18.15
N VAL A 127 11.85 -30.95 19.27
CA VAL A 127 11.47 -32.35 19.51
C VAL A 127 9.95 -32.57 19.62
N MET A 128 9.20 -31.54 20.04
CA MET A 128 7.74 -31.59 20.13
C MET A 128 7.03 -31.19 18.83
N ASN A 129 7.78 -30.69 17.84
CA ASN A 129 7.23 -30.23 16.56
C ASN A 129 6.05 -29.24 16.69
N ASP A 130 6.15 -28.33 17.66
CA ASP A 130 5.16 -27.29 17.92
C ASP A 130 5.31 -26.15 16.89
N TYR A 131 4.19 -25.65 16.36
CA TYR A 131 4.18 -24.53 15.40
C TYR A 131 4.69 -23.22 15.99
N ARG A 132 4.75 -23.12 17.32
CA ARG A 132 5.32 -21.98 18.06
C ARG A 132 6.84 -22.09 18.22
N GLY A 133 7.45 -23.15 17.69
CA GLY A 133 8.86 -23.47 17.89
C GLY A 133 9.11 -24.04 19.29
N VAL A 134 10.29 -23.78 19.84
CA VAL A 134 10.65 -24.23 21.19
C VAL A 134 10.28 -23.15 22.20
N VAL A 135 9.09 -23.24 22.80
CA VAL A 135 8.51 -22.19 23.66
C VAL A 135 9.43 -21.85 24.84
N SER A 136 10.11 -22.84 25.43
CA SER A 136 11.07 -22.63 26.51
C SER A 136 12.37 -21.91 26.07
N ALA A 137 12.56 -21.68 24.77
CA ALA A 137 13.67 -20.90 24.20
C ALA A 137 13.26 -19.46 23.81
N GLN A 138 12.07 -18.98 24.20
CA GLN A 138 11.53 -17.67 23.80
C GLN A 138 12.46 -16.48 24.14
N GLN A 139 13.29 -16.60 25.18
CA GLN A 139 14.28 -15.57 25.52
C GLN A 139 15.25 -15.23 24.36
N TYR A 140 15.54 -16.20 23.49
CA TYR A 140 16.40 -16.03 22.32
C TYR A 140 15.67 -15.50 21.09
N GLY A 141 14.34 -15.48 21.12
CA GLY A 141 13.53 -15.02 20.00
C GLY A 141 12.08 -15.45 20.06
N ASP A 142 11.19 -14.56 19.65
CA ASP A 142 9.76 -14.84 19.49
C ASP A 142 9.40 -15.39 18.10
N SER A 143 10.37 -15.42 17.19
CA SER A 143 10.32 -15.95 15.83
C SER A 143 11.51 -16.90 15.66
N TYR A 144 11.52 -17.73 14.61
CA TYR A 144 12.62 -18.68 14.45
C TYR A 144 12.88 -19.07 12.99
N MET A 145 14.13 -19.43 12.70
CA MET A 145 14.53 -20.00 11.43
C MET A 145 14.60 -21.52 11.54
N VAL A 146 14.06 -22.23 10.55
CA VAL A 146 14.21 -23.69 10.42
C VAL A 146 15.41 -23.99 9.53
N LEU A 147 16.32 -24.84 10.00
CA LEU A 147 17.56 -25.14 9.30
C LEU A 147 17.49 -26.46 8.50
N LYS A 148 18.14 -26.46 7.34
CA LYS A 148 18.38 -27.63 6.46
C LYS A 148 19.87 -27.89 6.26
N ASP A 149 20.23 -29.13 5.93
CA ASP A 149 21.61 -29.57 5.66
C ASP A 149 22.62 -29.29 6.80
N VAL A 150 22.15 -29.21 8.05
CA VAL A 150 23.00 -29.00 9.25
C VAL A 150 23.05 -30.20 10.19
N ARG A 151 22.05 -31.09 10.17
CA ARG A 151 21.84 -32.12 11.19
C ARG A 151 23.07 -33.00 11.47
N LEU A 152 23.76 -33.44 10.42
CA LEU A 152 24.92 -34.35 10.52
C LEU A 152 26.17 -33.70 11.15
N ARG A 153 26.17 -32.39 11.35
CA ARG A 153 27.25 -31.60 11.95
C ARG A 153 26.79 -30.90 13.22
N CYS A 154 25.75 -31.43 13.87
CA CYS A 154 25.24 -30.94 15.14
C CYS A 154 25.59 -31.88 16.30
N THR A 155 25.76 -31.30 17.48
CA THR A 155 25.70 -32.02 18.77
C THR A 155 24.52 -31.51 19.57
N PHE A 156 24.06 -32.31 20.54
CA PHE A 156 22.79 -32.10 21.22
C PHE A 156 22.93 -32.24 22.72
N ALA A 157 22.25 -31.39 23.48
CA ALA A 157 22.12 -31.47 24.92
C ALA A 157 20.64 -31.51 25.33
N SER A 158 20.34 -32.13 26.47
CA SER A 158 18.99 -32.19 27.07
C SER A 158 18.53 -30.84 27.67
N THR A 159 19.45 -29.88 27.77
CA THR A 159 19.34 -28.62 28.51
C THR A 159 20.38 -27.61 27.98
N ASP A 160 20.49 -26.43 28.60
CA ASP A 160 21.55 -25.45 28.37
C ASP A 160 22.95 -26.10 28.53
N SER A 161 23.85 -25.86 27.58
CA SER A 161 25.18 -26.48 27.58
C SER A 161 26.22 -25.77 28.46
N GLY A 162 25.86 -24.67 29.11
CA GLY A 162 26.71 -23.95 30.04
C GLY A 162 27.11 -24.81 31.24
N GLY A 163 28.41 -25.12 31.36
CA GLY A 163 28.97 -25.83 32.51
C GLY A 163 28.65 -27.33 32.58
N ILE A 164 28.17 -27.94 31.50
CA ILE A 164 28.02 -29.42 31.43
C ILE A 164 29.26 -30.06 30.78
N ALA A 165 29.55 -31.30 31.16
CA ALA A 165 30.63 -32.06 30.54
C ALA A 165 30.24 -32.57 29.15
N GLY A 166 31.21 -32.63 28.22
CA GLY A 166 31.01 -33.16 26.87
C GLY A 166 30.43 -34.58 26.80
N SER A 167 30.60 -35.39 27.85
CA SER A 167 30.01 -36.74 27.94
C SER A 167 28.48 -36.77 28.02
N ARG A 168 27.85 -35.62 28.30
CA ARG A 168 26.39 -35.42 28.25
C ARG A 168 25.89 -34.97 26.87
N LEU A 169 26.79 -34.61 25.94
CA LEU A 169 26.40 -34.31 24.57
C LEU A 169 26.11 -35.59 23.79
N ALA A 170 25.16 -35.52 22.88
CA ALA A 170 24.82 -36.58 21.93
C ALA A 170 25.15 -36.18 20.49
N VAL A 171 25.24 -37.20 19.64
CA VAL A 171 25.09 -37.10 18.18
C VAL A 171 23.81 -37.84 17.78
N LEU A 172 23.28 -37.58 16.58
CA LEU A 172 21.96 -38.08 16.15
C LEU A 172 21.77 -39.59 16.34
N ASP A 173 22.79 -40.40 16.05
CA ASP A 173 22.74 -41.86 16.14
C ASP A 173 23.10 -42.41 17.53
N LYS A 174 23.49 -41.54 18.48
CA LYS A 174 23.90 -41.90 19.85
C LYS A 174 23.25 -40.96 20.87
N TYR A 175 21.95 -41.16 21.09
CA TYR A 175 21.10 -40.18 21.79
C TYR A 175 20.43 -40.67 23.10
N ALA A 176 20.58 -41.94 23.48
CA ALA A 176 19.86 -42.54 24.61
C ALA A 176 20.07 -41.84 25.96
N HIS A 177 21.29 -41.40 26.26
CA HIS A 177 21.58 -40.68 27.51
C HIS A 177 20.93 -39.30 27.57
N VAL A 178 20.75 -38.63 26.44
CA VAL A 178 20.02 -37.36 26.39
C VAL A 178 18.52 -37.59 26.62
N LEU A 179 17.92 -38.62 26.02
CA LEU A 179 16.52 -38.99 26.28
C LEU A 179 16.28 -39.45 27.72
N GLN A 180 17.26 -40.11 28.35
CA GLN A 180 17.12 -40.56 29.73
C GLN A 180 17.03 -39.39 30.72
N GLU A 181 17.51 -38.20 30.34
CA GLU A 181 17.38 -36.98 31.13
C GLU A 181 16.04 -36.26 30.94
N PHE A 182 15.17 -36.74 30.04
CA PHE A 182 13.83 -36.19 29.87
C PHE A 182 12.95 -36.67 31.02
N ASN A 183 12.08 -35.79 31.51
CA ASN A 183 11.09 -36.19 32.50
C ASN A 183 9.97 -37.03 31.87
N ASP A 184 9.15 -37.67 32.71
CA ASP A 184 8.10 -38.58 32.26
C ASP A 184 7.06 -37.91 31.34
N ASP A 185 6.75 -36.62 31.52
CA ASP A 185 5.79 -35.89 30.68
C ASP A 185 6.41 -35.49 29.34
N GLU A 186 7.68 -35.08 29.33
CA GLU A 186 8.45 -34.84 28.11
C GLU A 186 8.57 -36.11 27.26
N LEU A 187 8.83 -37.26 27.88
CA LEU A 187 8.91 -38.55 27.18
C LEU A 187 7.55 -38.94 26.58
N LYS A 188 6.45 -38.83 27.33
CA LYS A 188 5.11 -39.10 26.81
C LYS A 188 4.75 -38.19 25.62
N GLY A 189 5.02 -36.89 25.74
CA GLY A 189 4.78 -35.93 24.66
C GLY A 189 5.59 -36.26 23.41
N LEU A 190 6.88 -36.59 23.57
CA LEU A 190 7.75 -36.98 22.47
C LEU A 190 7.31 -38.28 21.80
N ILE A 191 6.91 -39.29 22.59
CA ILE A 191 6.40 -40.56 22.07
C ILE A 191 5.12 -40.34 21.26
N ALA A 192 4.20 -39.50 21.75
CA ALA A 192 2.98 -39.16 21.01
C ALA A 192 3.28 -38.52 19.64
N VAL A 193 4.23 -37.56 19.60
CA VAL A 193 4.68 -36.92 18.36
C VAL A 193 5.35 -37.95 17.42
N ALA A 194 6.25 -38.79 17.94
CA ALA A 194 6.95 -39.80 17.15
C ALA A 194 5.99 -40.87 16.59
N ASN A 195 5.01 -41.32 17.38
CA ASN A 195 4.04 -42.34 16.96
C ASN A 195 3.04 -41.79 15.94
N ALA A 196 2.59 -40.53 16.11
CA ALA A 196 1.77 -39.84 15.13
C ALA A 196 2.47 -39.69 13.77
N THR A 197 3.80 -39.77 13.72
CA THR A 197 4.59 -39.78 12.49
C THR A 197 4.86 -41.18 11.90
N ALA A 198 4.53 -42.27 12.62
CA ALA A 198 4.98 -43.63 12.27
C ALA A 198 3.87 -44.68 12.04
N ALA A 199 2.71 -44.66 12.72
CA ALA A 199 1.60 -45.59 12.43
C ALA A 199 0.25 -45.26 13.14
N GLY A 200 -0.85 -45.21 12.38
CA GLY A 200 -2.18 -45.74 12.77
C GLY A 200 -3.00 -45.07 13.88
N GLY A 201 -2.71 -43.84 14.30
CA GLY A 201 -3.52 -43.12 15.30
C GLY A 201 -4.35 -41.95 14.77
N SER A 202 -4.28 -41.68 13.47
CA SER A 202 -5.01 -40.62 12.78
C SER A 202 -5.84 -41.25 11.67
N PRO A 203 -7.01 -40.67 11.32
CA PRO A 203 -7.86 -41.24 10.29
C PRO A 203 -7.06 -41.36 8.98
N GLN A 204 -7.11 -42.53 8.36
CA GLN A 204 -6.42 -42.81 7.10
C GLN A 204 -7.09 -42.02 5.98
N LEU A 205 -6.31 -41.37 5.11
CA LEU A 205 -6.81 -40.83 3.84
C LEU A 205 -7.28 -41.99 2.95
N LEU A 206 -8.58 -42.01 2.63
CA LEU A 206 -9.19 -42.99 1.74
C LEU A 206 -9.31 -42.44 0.31
N ARG A 207 -9.67 -41.16 0.13
CA ARG A 207 -9.77 -40.47 -1.17
C ARG A 207 -9.43 -38.98 -1.02
N GLY A 208 -8.85 -38.38 -2.04
CA GLY A 208 -8.51 -36.94 -2.07
C GLY A 208 -7.09 -36.70 -2.59
N SER A 209 -6.85 -35.55 -3.22
CA SER A 209 -5.54 -35.18 -3.78
C SER A 209 -4.51 -34.82 -2.70
N SER A 210 -4.97 -34.44 -1.52
CA SER A 210 -4.16 -34.19 -0.33
C SER A 210 -4.79 -34.81 0.91
N ALA A 211 -4.08 -34.74 2.04
CA ALA A 211 -4.60 -35.10 3.36
C ALA A 211 -5.07 -33.86 4.15
N ASP A 212 -5.25 -32.71 3.49
CA ASP A 212 -5.65 -31.45 4.13
C ASP A 212 -7.14 -31.19 3.88
N PRO A 213 -8.02 -31.50 4.85
CA PRO A 213 -9.44 -31.26 4.67
C PRO A 213 -9.77 -29.77 4.62
N THR A 214 -8.92 -28.85 5.12
CA THR A 214 -9.28 -27.41 5.12
C THR A 214 -9.12 -26.78 3.73
N ALA A 215 -8.20 -27.32 2.92
CA ALA A 215 -7.94 -26.87 1.56
C ALA A 215 -8.80 -27.59 0.52
N GLU A 216 -9.03 -28.89 0.69
CA GLU A 216 -9.65 -29.75 -0.30
C GLU A 216 -10.72 -30.65 0.31
N TRP A 217 -11.65 -31.12 -0.52
CA TRP A 217 -12.63 -32.11 -0.11
C TRP A 217 -12.01 -33.50 -0.14
N ILE A 218 -11.91 -34.14 1.03
CA ILE A 218 -11.21 -35.42 1.21
C ILE A 218 -12.14 -36.43 1.89
N THR A 219 -11.80 -37.71 1.79
CA THR A 219 -12.44 -38.80 2.54
C THR A 219 -11.43 -39.47 3.45
N THR A 220 -11.76 -39.60 4.73
CA THR A 220 -10.92 -40.26 5.73
C THR A 220 -11.70 -41.32 6.53
N GLY A 221 -11.02 -42.26 7.18
CA GLY A 221 -11.65 -43.25 8.06
C GLY A 221 -10.66 -44.16 8.77
N PHE A 222 -11.15 -45.15 9.53
CA PHE A 222 -10.33 -46.05 10.35
C PHE A 222 -10.48 -47.54 9.96
N PRO A 223 -9.87 -48.02 8.87
CA PRO A 223 -9.94 -49.44 8.48
C PRO A 223 -9.49 -50.44 9.57
N GLU A 224 -8.62 -50.00 10.47
CA GLU A 224 -8.11 -50.74 11.63
C GLU A 224 -9.14 -50.89 12.76
N LEU A 225 -10.13 -50.00 12.86
CA LEU A 225 -11.20 -50.06 13.87
C LEU A 225 -12.42 -50.86 13.39
N LYS A 226 -12.28 -51.62 12.30
CA LYS A 226 -13.40 -52.36 11.67
C LYS A 226 -14.10 -53.34 12.61
N GLN A 227 -15.42 -53.41 12.49
CA GLN A 227 -16.29 -54.33 13.23
C GLN A 227 -17.09 -55.22 12.27
N GLN A 228 -17.29 -56.48 12.64
CA GLN A 228 -17.99 -57.49 11.83
C GLN A 228 -19.39 -57.86 12.34
N THR A 229 -19.67 -57.58 13.61
CA THR A 229 -20.90 -57.95 14.34
C THR A 229 -21.11 -56.96 15.47
N GLY A 230 -22.31 -56.91 16.04
CA GLY A 230 -22.66 -56.08 17.19
C GLY A 230 -23.28 -54.73 16.83
N ARG A 231 -23.59 -53.97 17.88
CA ARG A 231 -24.22 -52.65 17.85
C ARG A 231 -23.24 -51.58 18.30
N TRP A 232 -22.85 -50.69 17.39
CA TRP A 232 -21.78 -49.72 17.59
C TRP A 232 -22.23 -48.29 17.38
N TYR A 233 -21.65 -47.37 18.15
CA TYR A 233 -21.97 -45.94 18.14
C TYR A 233 -20.72 -45.08 18.17
N PHE A 234 -20.63 -44.08 17.30
CA PHE A 234 -19.63 -43.01 17.36
C PHE A 234 -20.27 -41.67 16.97
N GLU A 235 -19.57 -40.57 17.25
CA GLU A 235 -19.98 -39.24 16.81
C GLU A 235 -18.93 -38.60 15.92
N MET A 236 -19.38 -37.74 15.02
CA MET A 236 -18.54 -36.88 14.19
C MET A 236 -18.87 -35.43 14.49
N GLU A 237 -17.90 -34.68 14.97
CA GLU A 237 -18.00 -33.24 15.16
C GLU A 237 -17.55 -32.51 13.89
N LEU A 238 -18.39 -31.61 13.38
CA LEU A 238 -18.14 -30.76 12.23
C LEU A 238 -18.13 -29.30 12.69
N SER A 239 -17.08 -28.56 12.37
CA SER A 239 -16.95 -27.15 12.74
C SER A 239 -17.77 -26.24 11.82
N GLU A 240 -18.06 -25.03 12.30
CA GLU A 240 -18.50 -23.91 11.45
C GLU A 240 -17.52 -23.70 10.28
N GLY A 241 -18.05 -23.45 9.09
CA GLY A 241 -17.30 -23.33 7.84
C GLY A 241 -17.03 -24.66 7.12
N CYS A 242 -17.52 -25.80 7.63
CA CYS A 242 -17.39 -27.08 6.93
C CYS A 242 -18.26 -27.12 5.67
N GLU A 243 -17.69 -27.51 4.53
CA GLU A 243 -18.34 -27.62 3.23
C GLU A 243 -18.65 -29.08 2.88
N THR A 244 -19.91 -29.34 2.53
CA THR A 244 -20.41 -30.59 1.92
C THR A 244 -20.06 -31.90 2.66
N PRO A 245 -20.22 -31.98 3.99
CA PRO A 245 -19.88 -33.18 4.78
C PRO A 245 -20.79 -34.38 4.47
N GLN A 246 -20.21 -35.56 4.18
CA GLN A 246 -20.87 -36.86 4.14
C GLN A 246 -20.33 -37.74 5.29
N VAL A 247 -21.13 -37.93 6.34
CA VAL A 247 -20.74 -38.70 7.54
C VAL A 247 -21.37 -40.10 7.48
N GLY A 248 -20.60 -41.14 7.78
CA GLY A 248 -21.17 -42.49 7.90
C GLY A 248 -20.17 -43.62 8.07
N VAL A 249 -20.45 -44.76 7.43
CA VAL A 249 -19.63 -45.98 7.53
C VAL A 249 -19.33 -46.53 6.14
N VAL A 250 -18.18 -47.21 6.03
CA VAL A 250 -17.76 -47.90 4.81
C VAL A 250 -17.28 -49.31 5.12
N THR A 251 -17.26 -50.20 4.12
CA THR A 251 -16.72 -51.56 4.26
C THR A 251 -15.21 -51.59 4.01
N THR A 252 -14.55 -52.70 4.40
CA THR A 252 -13.16 -52.97 4.02
C THR A 252 -12.89 -53.08 2.53
N GLU A 253 -13.94 -53.24 1.71
CA GLU A 253 -13.84 -53.29 0.24
C GLU A 253 -14.04 -51.89 -0.39
N PHE A 254 -14.22 -50.85 0.42
CA PHE A 254 -14.34 -49.47 -0.06
C PHE A 254 -13.15 -49.09 -0.95
N ARG A 255 -13.43 -48.58 -2.15
CA ARG A 255 -12.37 -48.29 -3.12
C ARG A 255 -11.58 -47.08 -2.65
N GLN A 256 -10.36 -47.33 -2.17
CA GLN A 256 -9.43 -46.28 -1.76
C GLN A 256 -8.66 -45.75 -2.97
N ASN A 257 -8.48 -44.43 -3.04
CA ASN A 257 -7.64 -43.74 -4.02
C ASN A 257 -6.98 -42.52 -3.38
N PRO A 258 -6.06 -42.71 -2.41
CA PRO A 258 -5.40 -41.60 -1.74
C PRO A 258 -4.43 -40.88 -2.68
N PHE A 259 -4.30 -39.57 -2.50
CA PHE A 259 -3.44 -38.67 -3.30
C PHE A 259 -3.83 -38.56 -4.77
N ALA A 260 -5.11 -38.74 -5.07
CA ALA A 260 -5.68 -38.56 -6.40
C ALA A 260 -6.91 -37.66 -6.31
N VAL A 261 -7.10 -36.80 -7.31
CA VAL A 261 -8.30 -35.96 -7.42
C VAL A 261 -9.52 -36.88 -7.46
N SER A 262 -10.42 -36.70 -6.50
CA SER A 262 -11.64 -37.49 -6.35
C SER A 262 -12.79 -36.55 -6.02
N THR A 263 -13.91 -36.75 -6.70
CA THR A 263 -15.19 -36.10 -6.38
C THR A 263 -16.16 -37.06 -5.69
N GLU A 264 -15.72 -38.29 -5.40
CA GLU A 264 -16.51 -39.33 -4.74
C GLU A 264 -16.06 -39.52 -3.28
N GLY A 265 -17.02 -39.68 -2.37
CA GLY A 265 -16.83 -39.86 -0.93
C GLY A 265 -17.68 -40.97 -0.32
N VAL A 266 -18.03 -40.84 0.96
CA VAL A 266 -18.81 -41.82 1.73
C VAL A 266 -20.24 -41.89 1.18
N GLY A 267 -20.59 -43.06 0.62
CA GLY A 267 -21.90 -43.30 0.00
C GLY A 267 -21.91 -43.18 -1.53
N ASP A 268 -20.84 -42.67 -2.14
CA ASP A 268 -20.76 -42.54 -3.60
C ASP A 268 -20.39 -43.85 -4.31
N ASP A 269 -19.94 -44.87 -3.55
CA ASP A 269 -19.81 -46.24 -4.04
C ASP A 269 -20.71 -47.23 -3.29
N ALA A 270 -20.78 -48.47 -3.78
CA ALA A 270 -21.61 -49.53 -3.20
C ALA A 270 -21.10 -50.03 -1.83
N GLN A 271 -19.92 -49.56 -1.39
CA GLN A 271 -19.25 -49.98 -0.16
C GLN A 271 -19.35 -48.92 0.94
N GLY A 272 -20.09 -47.82 0.72
CA GLY A 272 -20.32 -46.77 1.71
C GLY A 272 -21.79 -46.42 1.90
N TRP A 273 -22.11 -45.92 3.09
CA TRP A 273 -23.40 -45.33 3.45
C TRP A 273 -23.12 -44.02 4.19
N GLY A 274 -23.53 -42.89 3.60
CA GLY A 274 -23.23 -41.56 4.15
C GLY A 274 -24.43 -40.63 4.12
N ALA A 275 -24.52 -39.71 5.08
CA ALA A 275 -25.54 -38.68 5.12
C ALA A 275 -24.95 -37.27 5.27
N CYS A 276 -25.62 -36.29 4.67
CA CYS A 276 -25.24 -34.90 4.62
C CYS A 276 -26.45 -34.03 4.92
N GLY A 277 -26.48 -33.40 6.10
CA GLY A 277 -27.62 -32.54 6.47
C GLY A 277 -27.56 -31.16 5.82
N GLN A 278 -26.38 -30.69 5.37
CA GLN A 278 -26.28 -29.49 4.53
C GLN A 278 -27.09 -29.65 3.24
N HIS A 279 -27.05 -30.83 2.63
CA HIS A 279 -27.80 -31.13 1.40
C HIS A 279 -29.14 -31.82 1.65
N ALA A 280 -29.54 -32.01 2.91
CA ALA A 280 -30.71 -32.80 3.31
C ALA A 280 -30.78 -34.14 2.56
N SER A 281 -29.66 -34.85 2.47
CA SER A 281 -29.54 -36.02 1.58
C SER A 281 -28.70 -37.14 2.18
N LYS A 282 -29.02 -38.36 1.77
CA LYS A 282 -28.30 -39.59 2.12
C LYS A 282 -27.87 -40.33 0.85
N TRP A 283 -26.74 -41.00 0.91
CA TRP A 283 -26.00 -41.53 -0.24
C TRP A 283 -25.63 -42.99 -0.02
N HIS A 284 -25.86 -43.82 -1.04
CA HIS A 284 -25.36 -45.18 -1.15
C HIS A 284 -25.27 -45.60 -2.63
N ALA A 285 -24.19 -46.26 -3.03
CA ALA A 285 -23.98 -46.71 -4.41
C ALA A 285 -24.09 -45.57 -5.46
N GLY A 286 -23.67 -44.35 -5.09
CA GLY A 286 -23.76 -43.18 -5.95
C GLY A 286 -25.17 -42.62 -6.13
N VAL A 287 -26.17 -43.18 -5.43
CA VAL A 287 -27.56 -42.75 -5.50
C VAL A 287 -27.87 -41.81 -4.33
N ARG A 288 -28.19 -40.56 -4.67
CA ARG A 288 -28.69 -39.55 -3.73
C ARG A 288 -30.17 -39.78 -3.44
N GLN A 289 -30.53 -39.81 -2.17
CA GLN A 289 -31.91 -39.85 -1.70
C GLN A 289 -32.17 -38.71 -0.71
N ALA A 290 -33.40 -38.22 -0.65
CA ALA A 290 -33.78 -37.22 0.34
C ALA A 290 -33.61 -37.77 1.76
N TRP A 291 -33.09 -36.92 2.65
CA TRP A 291 -32.95 -37.19 4.07
C TRP A 291 -33.65 -36.07 4.84
N GLY A 292 -34.42 -36.43 5.88
CA GLY A 292 -35.32 -35.51 6.58
C GLY A 292 -34.64 -34.49 7.50
N ASN A 293 -33.32 -34.61 7.70
CA ASN A 293 -32.56 -33.73 8.60
C ASN A 293 -31.82 -32.66 7.78
N VAL A 294 -31.92 -31.41 8.22
CA VAL A 294 -31.32 -30.24 7.58
C VAL A 294 -30.43 -29.53 8.58
N TRP A 295 -29.18 -29.26 8.21
CA TRP A 295 -28.23 -28.51 9.04
C TRP A 295 -28.19 -27.04 8.60
N ASN A 296 -27.97 -26.12 9.54
CA ASN A 296 -27.84 -24.71 9.24
C ASN A 296 -26.60 -24.45 8.35
N SER A 297 -26.84 -23.87 7.18
CA SER A 297 -25.82 -23.58 6.17
C SER A 297 -26.19 -22.36 5.34
N ASP A 298 -25.19 -21.71 4.75
CA ASP A 298 -25.36 -20.57 3.82
C ASP A 298 -25.51 -21.02 2.34
N GLY A 299 -25.66 -22.33 2.12
CA GLY A 299 -25.68 -22.97 0.80
C GLY A 299 -24.32 -23.46 0.32
N GLN A 300 -23.20 -22.97 0.89
CA GLN A 300 -21.84 -23.46 0.58
C GLN A 300 -21.21 -24.19 1.76
N GLN A 301 -21.40 -23.69 2.98
CA GLN A 301 -20.76 -24.18 4.20
C GLN A 301 -21.73 -24.15 5.40
N LEU A 302 -21.40 -24.92 6.45
CA LEU A 302 -22.13 -24.89 7.72
C LEU A 302 -21.94 -23.54 8.42
N THR A 303 -23.02 -22.97 8.96
CA THR A 303 -22.99 -21.70 9.70
C THR A 303 -22.84 -21.90 11.22
N GLU A 304 -22.75 -23.14 11.68
CA GLU A 304 -22.53 -23.48 13.08
C GLU A 304 -21.86 -24.85 13.22
N ARG A 305 -21.37 -25.14 14.44
CA ARG A 305 -20.84 -26.46 14.80
C ARG A 305 -21.98 -27.49 14.90
N VAL A 306 -21.79 -28.65 14.27
CA VAL A 306 -22.76 -29.76 14.28
C VAL A 306 -22.09 -31.03 14.79
N VAL A 307 -22.76 -31.76 15.68
CA VAL A 307 -22.31 -33.09 16.13
C VAL A 307 -23.27 -34.13 15.59
N VAL A 308 -22.74 -35.07 14.80
CA VAL A 308 -23.50 -36.07 14.06
C VAL A 308 -23.31 -37.43 14.74
N GLY A 309 -24.39 -38.00 15.26
CA GLY A 309 -24.38 -39.34 15.84
C GLY A 309 -24.55 -40.42 14.77
N VAL A 310 -23.76 -41.49 14.83
CA VAL A 310 -23.82 -42.63 13.91
C VAL A 310 -23.92 -43.92 14.69
N ALA A 311 -25.06 -44.59 14.60
CA ALA A 311 -25.34 -45.84 15.30
C ALA A 311 -25.65 -46.96 14.30
N VAL A 312 -24.93 -48.08 14.38
CA VAL A 312 -25.07 -49.21 13.44
C VAL A 312 -25.32 -50.51 14.19
N ASP A 313 -26.35 -51.25 13.77
CA ASP A 313 -26.56 -52.65 14.13
C ASP A 313 -26.12 -53.49 12.92
N ILE A 314 -24.91 -54.05 13.01
CA ILE A 314 -24.30 -54.78 11.90
C ILE A 314 -25.05 -56.10 11.64
N ASP A 315 -25.54 -56.74 12.70
CA ASP A 315 -26.20 -58.04 12.62
C ASP A 315 -27.58 -57.93 11.97
N LYS A 316 -28.33 -56.87 12.29
CA LYS A 316 -29.62 -56.55 11.65
C LYS A 316 -29.47 -55.76 10.35
N LYS A 317 -28.25 -55.30 10.02
CA LYS A 317 -27.93 -54.45 8.86
C LYS A 317 -28.70 -53.13 8.86
N LEU A 318 -28.78 -52.48 10.00
CA LEU A 318 -29.51 -51.21 10.17
C LEU A 318 -28.54 -50.10 10.59
N LEU A 319 -28.67 -48.93 9.99
CA LEU A 319 -27.83 -47.75 10.29
C LEU A 319 -28.71 -46.54 10.54
N TRP A 320 -28.47 -45.87 11.66
CA TRP A 320 -29.07 -44.59 12.05
C TRP A 320 -27.99 -43.51 12.04
N ILE A 321 -28.37 -42.35 11.53
CA ILE A 321 -27.57 -41.13 11.56
C ILE A 321 -28.49 -40.02 12.05
N CYS A 322 -28.02 -39.20 12.99
CA CYS A 322 -28.75 -38.07 13.56
C CYS A 322 -27.87 -36.82 13.68
N ASP A 323 -28.49 -35.68 13.92
CA ASP A 323 -27.88 -34.46 14.41
C ASP A 323 -28.22 -34.26 15.89
N GLY A 324 -27.20 -34.14 16.73
CA GLY A 324 -27.34 -34.06 18.18
C GLY A 324 -27.86 -35.37 18.79
N ASN A 325 -28.93 -35.29 19.58
CA ASN A 325 -29.48 -36.42 20.34
C ASN A 325 -30.88 -36.86 19.85
N VAL A 326 -31.28 -36.47 18.63
CA VAL A 326 -32.62 -36.73 18.09
C VAL A 326 -32.58 -37.89 17.10
N TRP A 327 -32.95 -39.08 17.56
CA TRP A 327 -32.97 -40.29 16.75
C TRP A 327 -34.34 -40.53 16.11
N GLY A 328 -34.36 -40.94 14.84
CA GLY A 328 -35.59 -41.33 14.16
C GLY A 328 -36.06 -42.75 14.55
N ASP A 329 -37.38 -42.94 14.60
CA ASP A 329 -38.01 -44.26 14.88
C ASP A 329 -37.68 -45.34 13.84
N LYS A 330 -37.19 -44.94 12.66
CA LYS A 330 -36.79 -45.82 11.55
C LYS A 330 -35.31 -45.62 11.21
N PRO A 331 -34.61 -46.68 10.77
CA PRO A 331 -33.21 -46.57 10.35
C PRO A 331 -33.05 -45.61 9.17
N THR A 332 -31.96 -44.83 9.19
CA THR A 332 -31.55 -43.98 8.06
C THR A 332 -31.27 -44.86 6.83
N PHE A 333 -30.69 -46.04 7.03
CA PHE A 333 -30.47 -47.05 5.99
C PHE A 333 -30.82 -48.47 6.47
N GLU A 334 -31.54 -49.20 5.62
CA GLU A 334 -31.57 -50.67 5.63
C GLU A 334 -30.46 -51.17 4.70
N MET A 335 -29.34 -51.62 5.26
CA MET A 335 -28.12 -51.99 4.52
C MET A 335 -28.25 -53.36 3.85
N SER A 336 -29.30 -53.55 3.07
CA SER A 336 -29.61 -54.80 2.33
C SER A 336 -28.49 -55.23 1.37
N GLY A 337 -27.70 -54.27 0.86
CA GLY A 337 -26.51 -54.52 0.03
C GLY A 337 -25.25 -54.96 0.79
N LEU A 338 -25.25 -54.94 2.12
CA LEU A 338 -24.10 -55.38 2.93
C LEU A 338 -23.93 -56.91 2.84
N ALA A 339 -22.80 -57.36 2.33
CA ALA A 339 -22.49 -58.80 2.22
C ALA A 339 -22.42 -59.46 3.60
N SER A 340 -22.81 -60.75 3.68
CA SER A 340 -22.71 -61.51 4.93
C SER A 340 -21.25 -61.62 5.38
N GLY A 341 -20.95 -61.20 6.61
CA GLY A 341 -19.57 -61.18 7.16
C GLY A 341 -18.72 -59.99 6.74
N ALA A 342 -19.28 -58.99 6.05
CA ALA A 342 -18.57 -57.75 5.76
C ALA A 342 -18.22 -56.98 7.05
N SER A 343 -17.03 -56.35 7.06
CA SER A 343 -16.60 -55.50 8.18
C SER A 343 -16.84 -54.04 7.85
N LEU A 344 -17.40 -53.28 8.78
CA LEU A 344 -17.64 -51.84 8.66
C LEU A 344 -16.68 -51.03 9.52
N TYR A 345 -16.34 -49.82 9.10
CA TYR A 345 -15.59 -48.86 9.90
C TYR A 345 -16.06 -47.40 9.69
N PRO A 346 -15.82 -46.50 10.67
CA PRO A 346 -16.21 -45.09 10.59
C PRO A 346 -15.46 -44.35 9.48
N ALA A 347 -16.17 -43.50 8.73
CA ALA A 347 -15.58 -42.64 7.71
C ALA A 347 -16.36 -41.32 7.54
N VAL A 348 -15.67 -40.30 7.03
CA VAL A 348 -16.25 -38.99 6.69
C VAL A 348 -15.62 -38.45 5.40
N SER A 349 -16.45 -37.84 4.55
CA SER A 349 -15.98 -36.98 3.46
C SER A 349 -16.33 -35.53 3.75
N MET A 350 -15.37 -34.62 3.67
CA MET A 350 -15.60 -33.20 4.00
C MET A 350 -14.49 -32.31 3.48
N LYS A 351 -14.79 -31.01 3.37
CA LYS A 351 -13.81 -29.92 3.36
C LYS A 351 -14.08 -29.01 4.55
N GLY A 352 -13.08 -28.67 5.35
CA GLY A 352 -13.19 -27.91 6.59
C GLY A 352 -12.56 -28.64 7.78
N ARG A 353 -13.01 -28.32 8.99
CA ARG A 353 -12.49 -28.89 10.25
C ARG A 353 -13.51 -29.81 10.91
N GLY A 354 -13.04 -30.90 11.52
CA GLY A 354 -13.90 -31.85 12.21
C GLY A 354 -13.12 -32.89 13.02
N ALA A 355 -13.81 -33.65 13.87
CA ALA A 355 -13.19 -34.66 14.71
C ALA A 355 -14.10 -35.89 14.93
N TYR A 356 -13.50 -37.07 14.95
CA TYR A 356 -14.16 -38.29 15.39
C TYR A 356 -14.18 -38.37 16.92
N LEU A 357 -15.32 -38.73 17.50
CA LEU A 357 -15.49 -38.90 18.93
C LEU A 357 -15.84 -40.36 19.23
N PHE A 358 -15.07 -40.95 20.14
CA PHE A 358 -15.22 -42.33 20.58
C PHE A 358 -15.25 -42.41 22.11
N GLY A 359 -15.81 -43.48 22.64
CA GLY A 359 -15.74 -43.80 24.08
C GLY A 359 -16.15 -42.65 25.00
N ALA A 360 -15.22 -42.22 25.85
CA ALA A 360 -15.47 -41.17 26.86
C ALA A 360 -15.69 -39.76 26.28
N CYS A 361 -15.46 -39.56 24.97
CA CYS A 361 -15.61 -38.26 24.30
C CYS A 361 -16.97 -38.05 23.62
N LEU A 362 -17.85 -39.06 23.66
CA LEU A 362 -19.21 -38.97 23.13
C LEU A 362 -20.00 -37.91 23.91
N GLN A 363 -20.71 -37.05 23.19
CA GLN A 363 -21.45 -35.93 23.77
C GLN A 363 -22.94 -36.26 23.96
N HIS A 364 -23.45 -37.22 23.20
CA HIS A 364 -24.86 -37.61 23.17
C HIS A 364 -25.02 -39.12 23.46
N ALA A 365 -26.23 -39.49 23.85
CA ALA A 365 -26.54 -40.89 24.11
C ALA A 365 -26.88 -41.61 22.79
N PRO A 366 -26.48 -42.89 22.64
CA PRO A 366 -26.94 -43.70 21.52
C PRO A 366 -28.48 -43.90 21.56
N PRO A 367 -29.09 -44.34 20.45
CA PRO A 367 -30.53 -44.55 20.38
C PRO A 367 -30.95 -45.73 21.28
N GLN A 368 -32.02 -45.54 22.07
CA GLN A 368 -32.64 -46.60 22.86
C GLN A 368 -33.70 -47.33 22.01
N LEU A 369 -33.27 -48.34 21.24
CA LEU A 369 -34.13 -49.10 20.34
C LEU A 369 -34.32 -50.54 20.85
N ASP A 370 -35.58 -50.93 21.07
CA ASP A 370 -36.00 -52.29 21.44
C ASP A 370 -35.33 -52.89 22.70
N GLY A 371 -34.83 -52.07 23.62
CA GLY A 371 -34.29 -52.53 24.90
C GLY A 371 -32.92 -53.22 24.84
N GLU A 372 -32.17 -53.11 23.73
CA GLU A 372 -30.73 -53.48 23.72
C GLU A 372 -29.84 -52.28 23.43
N ASP A 373 -28.76 -52.14 24.19
CA ASP A 373 -27.87 -50.97 24.20
C ASP A 373 -26.83 -51.01 23.08
N PHE A 374 -26.56 -49.86 22.45
CA PHE A 374 -25.41 -49.68 21.57
C PHE A 374 -24.16 -49.41 22.40
N GLN A 375 -23.03 -50.00 21.98
CA GLN A 375 -21.73 -49.76 22.60
C GLN A 375 -20.97 -48.68 21.85
N ALA A 376 -20.16 -47.90 22.57
CA ALA A 376 -19.22 -46.99 21.93
C ALA A 376 -18.27 -47.77 21.00
N TRP A 377 -18.01 -47.22 19.82
CA TRP A 377 -17.13 -47.84 18.84
C TRP A 377 -15.74 -48.08 19.46
N PRO A 378 -15.16 -49.30 19.36
CA PRO A 378 -13.90 -49.61 20.04
C PRO A 378 -12.77 -48.75 19.49
N SER A 379 -12.04 -48.10 20.38
CA SER A 379 -10.96 -47.18 20.04
C SER A 379 -9.93 -47.13 21.17
N GLN A 380 -8.65 -46.96 20.83
CA GLN A 380 -7.57 -46.72 21.80
C GLN A 380 -7.41 -45.23 22.15
N HIS A 381 -8.18 -44.35 21.51
CA HIS A 381 -8.10 -42.91 21.70
C HIS A 381 -8.81 -42.46 22.99
N SER A 382 -8.14 -41.61 23.78
CA SER A 382 -8.68 -41.03 25.01
C SER A 382 -9.29 -39.63 24.83
N GLY A 383 -9.34 -39.11 23.60
CA GLY A 383 -9.73 -37.75 23.23
C GLY A 383 -10.33 -37.67 21.82
N PRO A 384 -10.92 -36.53 21.42
CA PRO A 384 -11.34 -36.28 20.04
C PRO A 384 -10.20 -36.51 19.04
N VAL A 385 -10.48 -37.19 17.93
CA VAL A 385 -9.50 -37.43 16.87
C VAL A 385 -9.79 -36.50 15.70
N HIS A 386 -9.07 -35.40 15.65
CA HIS A 386 -9.20 -34.36 14.63
C HIS A 386 -8.83 -34.89 13.23
N VAL A 387 -9.72 -34.68 12.26
CA VAL A 387 -9.52 -35.01 10.84
C VAL A 387 -8.49 -34.08 10.20
N ASP A 388 -8.30 -32.91 10.79
CA ASP A 388 -7.53 -31.79 10.28
C ASP A 388 -6.12 -31.64 10.91
N CYS A 389 -5.69 -32.56 11.79
CA CYS A 389 -4.45 -32.42 12.56
C CYS A 389 -3.42 -33.55 12.30
N PRO A 390 -2.33 -33.30 11.55
CA PRO A 390 -1.15 -34.16 11.55
C PRO A 390 -0.27 -33.86 12.78
N GLY A 391 0.00 -34.87 13.63
CA GLY A 391 0.48 -34.75 15.03
C GLY A 391 1.46 -33.61 15.37
N VAL A 392 0.95 -32.46 15.79
CA VAL A 392 1.67 -31.33 16.40
C VAL A 392 1.70 -31.57 17.91
N GLY A 393 2.88 -31.54 18.53
CA GLY A 393 3.02 -31.61 19.98
C GLY A 393 2.99 -30.24 20.65
N ASN A 394 3.07 -30.22 21.99
CA ASN A 394 3.09 -29.00 22.77
C ASN A 394 4.46 -28.79 23.41
N SER A 395 5.23 -27.82 22.92
CA SER A 395 6.57 -27.50 23.43
C SER A 395 6.56 -26.93 24.85
N ALA A 396 5.42 -26.48 25.39
CA ALA A 396 5.33 -25.98 26.76
C ALA A 396 5.54 -27.08 27.82
N ILE A 397 5.46 -28.36 27.44
CA ILE A 397 5.76 -29.50 28.32
C ILE A 397 7.26 -29.61 28.60
N LEU A 398 8.11 -29.06 27.72
CA LEU A 398 9.55 -29.08 27.92
C LEU A 398 9.92 -28.21 29.13
N SER A 399 10.53 -28.83 30.14
CA SER A 399 11.00 -28.10 31.33
C SER A 399 12.12 -27.10 30.98
N ILE A 400 12.89 -27.45 29.96
CA ILE A 400 13.93 -26.64 29.34
C ILE A 400 14.09 -27.05 27.88
N TYR A 401 14.51 -26.10 27.04
CA TYR A 401 14.77 -26.35 25.62
C TYR A 401 15.91 -27.37 25.44
N LYS A 402 15.89 -28.10 24.32
CA LYS A 402 16.92 -29.09 23.99
C LYS A 402 17.94 -28.45 23.05
N GLU A 403 19.09 -28.07 23.59
CA GLU A 403 20.08 -27.25 22.88
C GLU A 403 20.79 -28.02 21.76
N VAL A 404 21.11 -27.31 20.68
CA VAL A 404 21.87 -27.81 19.53
C VAL A 404 23.09 -26.93 19.30
N GLN A 405 24.27 -27.54 19.23
CA GLN A 405 25.48 -26.87 18.77
C GLN A 405 25.75 -27.24 17.32
N ILE A 406 25.81 -26.25 16.44
CA ILE A 406 25.94 -26.39 14.99
C ILE A 406 27.39 -26.08 14.61
N HIS A 407 28.15 -27.12 14.26
CA HIS A 407 29.55 -26.98 13.88
C HIS A 407 29.65 -26.54 12.41
N GLY A 408 30.49 -25.54 12.10
CA GLY A 408 30.63 -24.99 10.74
C GLY A 408 29.92 -23.66 10.55
N GLU A 409 29.94 -23.15 9.32
CA GLU A 409 29.19 -21.96 8.93
C GLU A 409 27.68 -22.25 8.82
N VAL A 410 26.85 -21.24 9.04
CA VAL A 410 25.41 -21.30 8.74
C VAL A 410 25.14 -20.25 7.68
N SER A 411 25.16 -20.67 6.41
CA SER A 411 24.85 -19.79 5.28
C SER A 411 23.34 -19.57 5.21
N LEU A 412 22.92 -18.31 5.15
CA LEU A 412 21.51 -17.93 5.11
C LEU A 412 20.79 -18.56 3.92
N SER A 413 21.31 -18.41 2.70
CA SER A 413 20.67 -18.97 1.49
C SER A 413 20.68 -20.50 1.40
N ARG A 414 21.69 -21.16 1.98
CA ARG A 414 21.88 -22.60 1.83
C ARG A 414 21.30 -23.41 2.99
N ASN A 415 21.47 -22.91 4.21
CA ASN A 415 21.20 -23.67 5.43
C ASN A 415 19.90 -23.26 6.12
N VAL A 416 19.32 -22.11 5.80
CA VAL A 416 17.98 -21.77 6.26
C VAL A 416 16.97 -22.27 5.23
N GLN A 417 16.00 -23.04 5.68
CA GLN A 417 14.88 -23.50 4.86
C GLN A 417 13.74 -22.50 4.90
N ARG A 418 13.44 -21.98 6.10
CA ARG A 418 12.24 -21.20 6.38
C ARG A 418 12.47 -20.19 7.49
N LEU A 419 11.78 -19.06 7.39
CA LEU A 419 11.55 -18.15 8.49
C LEU A 419 10.10 -18.29 8.98
N VAL A 420 9.92 -18.64 10.26
CA VAL A 420 8.61 -18.67 10.93
C VAL A 420 8.49 -17.43 11.80
N VAL A 421 7.51 -16.59 11.47
CA VAL A 421 7.38 -15.24 12.04
C VAL A 421 6.23 -15.17 13.03
N ASN A 422 6.47 -14.55 14.18
CA ASN A 422 5.46 -14.30 15.19
C ASN A 422 4.28 -13.47 14.65
N SER A 423 3.06 -13.83 15.02
CA SER A 423 1.83 -13.14 14.61
C SER A 423 1.78 -11.66 14.99
N LYS A 424 2.61 -11.21 15.96
CA LYS A 424 2.73 -9.78 16.34
C LYS A 424 3.10 -8.87 15.17
N TYR A 425 3.77 -9.40 14.14
CA TYR A 425 4.16 -8.68 12.93
C TYR A 425 3.02 -8.50 11.93
N ARG A 426 1.86 -9.13 12.18
CA ARG A 426 0.64 -9.03 11.38
C ARG A 426 -0.35 -7.96 11.89
N VAL A 427 -0.33 -7.67 13.19
CA VAL A 427 -1.45 -6.96 13.88
C VAL A 427 -1.09 -5.56 14.38
N LEU A 428 0.18 -5.24 14.63
CA LEU A 428 0.54 -4.01 15.36
C LEU A 428 1.00 -2.86 14.44
N PRO A 429 0.67 -1.58 14.76
CA PRO A 429 1.06 -0.42 13.96
C PRO A 429 2.57 -0.35 13.70
N LYS A 430 2.90 -0.01 12.45
CA LYS A 430 4.16 -0.27 11.74
C LYS A 430 5.44 0.43 12.25
N THR A 431 5.44 1.17 13.37
CA THR A 431 6.51 2.14 13.68
C THR A 431 7.34 1.88 14.94
N ALA A 432 7.14 0.78 15.68
CA ALA A 432 7.79 0.60 16.99
C ALA A 432 9.05 -0.32 17.02
N ARG A 433 9.52 -0.88 15.89
CA ARG A 433 10.19 -2.20 15.93
C ARG A 433 11.49 -2.38 15.14
N SER A 434 12.16 -1.29 14.81
CA SER A 434 13.46 -1.32 14.14
C SER A 434 14.39 -0.25 14.70
N TRP A 435 15.69 -0.51 14.62
CA TRP A 435 16.73 0.48 14.91
C TRP A 435 17.11 1.29 13.67
N ALA A 436 16.65 0.91 12.47
CA ALA A 436 16.77 1.79 11.31
C ALA A 436 15.78 2.94 11.45
N LEU A 437 16.25 4.14 11.15
CA LEU A 437 15.50 5.38 11.26
C LEU A 437 15.13 5.88 9.86
N ASN A 438 13.88 6.24 9.63
CA ASN A 438 13.49 7.01 8.48
C ASN A 438 13.41 8.48 8.88
N VAL A 439 14.23 9.31 8.25
CA VAL A 439 14.16 10.76 8.42
C VAL A 439 13.31 11.31 7.28
N SER A 440 12.26 12.04 7.60
CA SER A 440 11.41 12.75 6.65
C SER A 440 11.39 14.25 6.98
N GLY A 441 11.07 15.11 6.02
CA GLY A 441 11.06 16.55 6.24
C GLY A 441 12.46 17.14 6.51
N ALA A 442 13.53 16.53 5.98
CA ALA A 442 14.90 17.01 6.10
C ALA A 442 15.55 17.32 4.74
N GLY A 443 14.76 17.48 3.68
CA GLY A 443 15.26 17.70 2.31
C GLY A 443 16.23 16.60 1.86
N VAL A 444 17.40 17.00 1.36
CA VAL A 444 18.50 16.08 0.95
C VAL A 444 19.07 15.19 2.07
N PHE A 445 18.69 15.45 3.32
CA PHE A 445 19.04 14.63 4.49
C PHE A 445 17.96 13.60 4.83
N SER A 446 16.87 13.55 4.05
CA SER A 446 15.78 12.59 4.25
C SER A 446 16.14 11.20 3.73
N GLY A 447 15.60 10.18 4.39
CA GLY A 447 15.62 8.80 3.94
C GLY A 447 16.00 7.83 5.06
N CYS A 448 16.37 6.60 4.68
CA CYS A 448 16.60 5.51 5.62
C CYS A 448 18.04 5.49 6.14
N PHE A 449 18.20 5.71 7.44
CA PHE A 449 19.44 5.61 8.20
C PHE A 449 19.50 4.27 8.93
N ARG A 450 20.65 3.61 8.86
CA ARG A 450 20.91 2.32 9.51
C ARG A 450 21.92 2.49 10.64
N PRO A 451 21.81 1.70 11.73
CA PRO A 451 22.84 1.67 12.76
C PRO A 451 24.20 1.33 12.17
N ALA A 452 25.22 2.11 12.51
CA ALA A 452 26.56 2.01 11.97
C ALA A 452 27.65 1.92 13.06
N GLY A 453 27.25 1.81 14.32
CA GLY A 453 28.15 1.70 15.47
C GLY A 453 27.70 2.56 16.64
N VAL A 454 28.66 2.93 17.47
CA VAL A 454 28.47 3.77 18.67
C VAL A 454 29.46 4.94 18.61
N HIS A 455 29.00 6.14 18.93
CA HIS A 455 29.80 7.36 19.08
C HIS A 455 29.42 8.04 20.40
N CYS A 456 30.40 8.37 21.25
CA CYS A 456 30.16 8.97 22.57
C CYS A 456 29.15 8.20 23.43
N GLU A 457 29.28 6.86 23.48
CA GLU A 457 28.38 5.94 24.19
C GLU A 457 26.94 5.89 23.65
N MET A 458 26.67 6.57 22.54
CA MET A 458 25.36 6.70 21.92
C MET A 458 25.34 6.09 20.50
N PRO A 459 24.19 5.61 20.00
CA PRO A 459 24.11 5.02 18.67
C PRO A 459 24.47 5.99 17.54
N LEU A 460 25.30 5.53 16.58
CA LEU A 460 25.62 6.24 15.34
C LEU A 460 24.78 5.65 14.20
N PHE A 461 24.14 6.50 13.38
CA PHE A 461 23.39 6.06 12.21
C PHE A 461 23.96 6.64 10.91
N ARG A 462 23.96 5.84 9.83
CA ARG A 462 24.43 6.21 8.49
C ARG A 462 23.35 6.03 7.43
N TYR A 463 23.29 6.94 6.48
CA TYR A 463 22.43 6.82 5.31
C TYR A 463 22.96 5.76 4.32
N SER A 464 22.06 4.99 3.70
CA SER A 464 22.43 3.79 2.92
C SER A 464 23.18 4.06 1.61
N THR A 465 23.09 5.27 1.05
CA THR A 465 23.59 5.59 -0.30
C THR A 465 24.48 6.84 -0.36
N GLY A 466 24.90 7.41 0.78
CA GLY A 466 25.77 8.60 0.76
C GLY A 466 26.09 9.18 2.14
N GLY A 467 27.16 10.00 2.21
CA GLY A 467 27.76 10.57 3.42
C GLY A 467 26.86 11.54 4.19
N THR A 468 25.83 11.01 4.85
CA THR A 468 25.02 11.69 5.85
C THR A 468 24.87 10.80 7.07
N ILE A 469 24.97 11.38 8.26
CA ILE A 469 24.98 10.65 9.54
C ILE A 469 24.08 11.30 10.60
N ILE A 470 23.64 10.49 11.56
CA ILE A 470 22.98 10.93 12.79
C ILE A 470 23.84 10.51 13.98
N PHE A 471 24.26 11.47 14.81
CA PHE A 471 25.18 11.22 15.92
C PHE A 471 24.88 12.12 17.12
N TRP A 472 25.38 11.72 18.29
CA TRP A 472 25.27 12.46 19.53
C TRP A 472 26.54 13.28 19.79
N ASP A 473 26.37 14.55 20.17
CA ASP A 473 27.47 15.37 20.70
C ASP A 473 27.38 15.49 22.23
N SER A 474 28.39 14.94 22.91
CA SER A 474 28.49 15.01 24.37
C SER A 474 28.79 16.41 24.89
N ALA A 475 29.38 17.31 24.10
CA ALA A 475 29.76 18.64 24.55
C ALA A 475 28.53 19.56 24.66
N THR A 476 27.63 19.50 23.68
CA THR A 476 26.40 20.30 23.66
C THR A 476 25.18 19.57 24.20
N SER A 477 25.27 18.26 24.42
CA SER A 477 24.12 17.39 24.77
C SER A 477 22.99 17.43 23.73
N LEU A 478 23.36 17.45 22.45
CA LEU A 478 22.44 17.49 21.33
C LEU A 478 22.68 16.31 20.38
N TRP A 479 21.61 15.84 19.77
CA TRP A 479 21.66 14.99 18.59
C TRP A 479 21.84 15.85 17.35
N HIS A 480 22.59 15.36 16.36
CA HIS A 480 22.90 16.05 15.12
C HIS A 480 22.58 15.18 13.88
N ILE A 481 22.11 15.83 12.81
CA ILE A 481 22.05 15.26 11.45
C ILE A 481 22.98 16.10 10.57
N GLY A 482 24.00 15.49 9.95
CA GLY A 482 25.05 16.22 9.23
C GLY A 482 25.62 15.47 8.04
N ARG A 483 26.30 16.21 7.13
CA ARG A 483 27.02 15.63 5.99
C ARG A 483 28.39 15.10 6.43
N GLY A 484 28.89 14.12 5.70
CA GLY A 484 30.18 13.47 5.91
C GLY A 484 30.05 12.00 6.28
N GLU A 485 31.20 11.34 6.34
CA GLU A 485 31.32 9.96 6.82
C GLU A 485 31.70 9.88 8.30
N GLU A 486 32.01 10.99 8.96
CA GLU A 486 32.43 11.00 10.36
C GLU A 486 31.68 12.07 11.15
N PRO A 487 31.43 11.86 12.47
CA PRO A 487 30.80 12.85 13.34
C PRO A 487 31.52 14.20 13.33
N ASP A 488 30.87 15.23 12.77
CA ASP A 488 31.38 16.60 12.69
C ASP A 488 30.25 17.62 12.87
N VAL A 489 30.31 18.37 13.99
CA VAL A 489 29.30 19.38 14.34
C VAL A 489 29.28 20.54 13.35
N SER A 490 30.41 20.87 12.72
CA SER A 490 30.48 21.96 11.74
C SER A 490 29.78 21.60 10.41
N ALA A 491 29.64 20.31 10.13
CA ALA A 491 28.90 19.78 8.99
C ALA A 491 27.43 19.44 9.34
N SER A 492 27.00 19.72 10.57
CA SER A 492 25.63 19.49 11.03
C SER A 492 24.64 20.48 10.43
N CYS A 493 23.48 19.97 10.05
CA CYS A 493 22.41 20.71 9.40
C CYS A 493 21.15 20.78 10.28
N PHE A 494 20.95 19.78 11.15
CA PHE A 494 19.88 19.78 12.14
C PHE A 494 20.41 19.35 13.51
N PHE A 495 19.77 19.85 14.56
CA PHE A 495 20.06 19.45 15.94
C PHE A 495 18.81 19.35 16.81
N ALA A 496 18.80 18.46 17.80
CA ALA A 496 17.69 18.30 18.74
C ALA A 496 18.19 17.91 20.13
N PRO A 497 17.58 18.44 21.22
CA PRO A 497 17.92 18.03 22.58
C PRO A 497 17.43 16.61 22.86
N ALA A 498 18.08 15.90 23.79
CA ALA A 498 17.59 14.60 24.26
C ALA A 498 16.19 14.71 24.88
N VAL A 499 15.36 13.68 24.68
CA VAL A 499 14.03 13.59 25.31
C VAL A 499 14.19 13.20 26.79
N GLU A 500 13.46 13.85 27.69
CA GLU A 500 13.45 13.50 29.11
C GLU A 500 13.11 12.01 29.31
N GLY A 501 14.02 11.26 29.96
CA GLY A 501 13.88 9.81 30.20
C GLY A 501 14.28 8.88 29.04
N GLY A 502 14.70 9.42 27.89
CA GLY A 502 15.01 8.66 26.65
C GLY A 502 16.46 8.77 26.18
N GLY A 503 17.44 8.78 27.10
CA GLY A 503 18.83 9.17 26.87
C GLY A 503 19.68 8.28 25.95
N CYS A 504 19.11 7.38 25.13
CA CYS A 504 19.85 6.50 24.22
C CYS A 504 19.37 6.57 22.76
N GLU A 505 18.47 7.48 22.40
CA GLU A 505 17.84 7.50 21.08
C GLU A 505 17.65 8.93 20.51
N PRO A 506 17.78 9.14 19.17
CA PRO A 506 17.47 10.42 18.57
C PRO A 506 15.99 10.80 18.77
N PRO A 507 15.68 12.09 19.05
CA PRO A 507 14.31 12.57 19.19
C PRO A 507 13.49 12.32 17.92
N ARG A 508 12.20 12.05 18.10
CA ARG A 508 11.26 11.82 16.98
C ARG A 508 10.89 13.11 16.26
N VAL A 509 10.81 14.18 17.04
CA VAL A 509 10.39 15.54 16.65
C VAL A 509 11.23 16.55 17.43
N GLY A 510 11.15 17.83 17.09
CA GLY A 510 11.89 18.89 17.79
C GLY A 510 13.29 19.14 17.23
N TRP A 511 13.55 18.69 15.99
CA TRP A 511 14.76 19.02 15.25
C TRP A 511 14.72 20.45 14.73
N ASN A 512 15.81 21.18 14.97
CA ASN A 512 16.01 22.57 14.61
C ASN A 512 17.14 22.70 13.58
N ALA A 513 16.96 23.55 12.59
CA ALA A 513 18.05 24.01 11.73
C ALA A 513 18.67 25.31 12.29
N PRO A 514 19.97 25.59 12.07
CA PRO A 514 20.57 26.90 12.35
C PRO A 514 19.82 28.03 11.62
N PRO A 515 19.77 29.27 12.16
CA PRO A 515 19.09 30.40 11.53
C PRO A 515 19.52 30.65 10.09
N GLU A 516 20.82 30.51 9.78
CA GLU A 516 21.35 30.66 8.42
C GLU A 516 20.81 29.65 7.39
N ARG A 517 20.24 28.52 7.86
CA ARG A 517 19.66 27.48 7.00
C ARG A 517 18.11 27.52 6.94
N ARG A 518 17.48 28.44 7.66
CA ARG A 518 16.02 28.65 7.66
C ARG A 518 15.53 29.60 6.57
N GLY A 519 16.42 30.09 5.72
CA GLY A 519 16.13 30.93 4.55
C GLY A 519 16.94 32.22 4.59
N MET A 520 17.51 32.60 3.44
CA MET A 520 18.36 33.78 3.30
C MET A 520 18.09 34.47 1.96
N VAL A 521 17.69 35.73 2.00
CA VAL A 521 17.53 36.57 0.80
C VAL A 521 18.39 37.83 0.91
N ALA A 522 18.76 38.42 -0.23
CA ALA A 522 19.41 39.72 -0.22
C ALA A 522 18.48 40.76 0.40
N ALA A 523 19.03 41.67 1.21
CA ALA A 523 18.22 42.68 1.90
C ALA A 523 17.41 43.55 0.92
N CYS A 524 17.98 43.87 -0.25
CA CYS A 524 17.29 44.61 -1.30
C CYS A 524 16.05 43.89 -1.85
N HIS A 525 16.07 42.56 -1.96
CA HIS A 525 14.91 41.79 -2.44
C HIS A 525 13.78 41.75 -1.40
N PHE A 526 14.14 41.60 -0.13
CA PHE A 526 13.16 41.66 0.97
C PHE A 526 12.53 43.04 1.11
N GLU A 527 13.34 44.10 0.98
CA GLU A 527 12.87 45.49 0.98
C GLU A 527 11.96 45.79 -0.21
N ALA A 528 12.30 45.31 -1.39
CA ALA A 528 11.45 45.42 -2.57
C ALA A 528 10.13 44.65 -2.41
N ALA A 529 10.13 43.48 -1.76
CA ALA A 529 8.92 42.73 -1.44
C ALA A 529 8.00 43.47 -0.47
N LEU A 530 8.56 44.24 0.47
CA LEU A 530 7.80 45.11 1.39
C LEU A 530 7.27 46.39 0.71
N GLY A 531 7.82 46.80 -0.44
CA GLY A 531 7.45 48.02 -1.13
C GLY A 531 7.61 49.27 -0.25
N ALA A 532 6.59 50.13 -0.23
CA ALA A 532 6.61 51.39 0.53
C ALA A 532 6.69 51.19 2.06
N VAL A 533 6.30 50.01 2.57
CA VAL A 533 6.33 49.67 4.01
C VAL A 533 7.77 49.56 4.54
N SER A 534 8.72 49.21 3.69
CA SER A 534 10.15 49.10 4.06
C SER A 534 10.71 50.37 4.72
N GLN A 535 10.22 51.55 4.33
CA GLN A 535 10.66 52.84 4.86
C GLN A 535 10.09 53.16 6.24
N GLN A 536 9.07 52.40 6.67
CA GLN A 536 8.31 52.63 7.91
C GLN A 536 8.64 51.60 9.00
N LEU A 537 9.49 50.61 8.69
CA LEU A 537 9.82 49.50 9.59
C LEU A 537 11.13 49.77 10.37
N PRO A 538 11.05 50.09 11.69
CA PRO A 538 12.23 50.43 12.48
C PRO A 538 13.19 49.24 12.73
N LEU A 539 12.67 48.01 12.78
CA LEU A 539 13.48 46.79 12.97
C LEU A 539 14.16 46.28 11.69
N LEU A 540 13.84 46.84 10.52
CA LEU A 540 14.45 46.40 9.26
C LEU A 540 15.98 46.57 9.27
N ALA A 541 16.49 47.63 9.91
CA ALA A 541 17.92 47.88 10.01
C ALA A 541 18.63 46.85 10.93
N THR A 542 17.94 46.27 11.91
CA THR A 542 18.50 45.27 12.83
C THR A 542 18.50 43.87 12.24
N TRP A 543 17.66 43.60 11.24
CA TRP A 543 17.62 42.31 10.54
C TRP A 543 18.73 42.14 9.48
N ARG A 544 19.36 43.23 9.06
CA ARG A 544 20.46 43.19 8.07
C ARG A 544 21.70 42.55 8.69
N GLN A 545 22.22 41.53 8.02
CA GLN A 545 23.47 40.89 8.38
C GLN A 545 24.41 40.88 7.18
N THR A 546 25.73 40.89 7.42
CA THR A 546 26.74 40.85 6.36
C THR A 546 27.33 39.45 6.29
N THR A 547 27.28 38.81 5.12
CA THR A 547 27.92 37.51 4.89
C THR A 547 29.46 37.64 4.88
N PRO A 548 30.23 36.55 5.06
CA PRO A 548 31.68 36.56 4.90
C PRO A 548 32.15 37.12 3.54
N GLU A 549 31.32 36.97 2.51
CA GLU A 549 31.56 37.45 1.14
C GLU A 549 31.23 38.95 0.96
N GLY A 550 30.70 39.61 1.99
CA GLY A 550 30.41 41.05 2.02
C GLY A 550 29.01 41.42 1.52
N GLU A 551 28.12 40.47 1.30
CA GLU A 551 26.74 40.72 0.87
C GLU A 551 25.84 41.04 2.07
N VAL A 552 24.90 41.96 1.89
CA VAL A 552 23.91 42.31 2.92
C VAL A 552 22.66 41.48 2.74
N VAL A 553 22.39 40.60 3.70
CA VAL A 553 21.32 39.60 3.66
C VAL A 553 20.37 39.74 4.83
N ILE A 554 19.21 39.13 4.70
CA ILE A 554 18.21 38.97 5.75
C ILE A 554 17.93 37.47 5.90
N TYR A 555 17.96 36.98 7.13
CA TYR A 555 17.66 35.59 7.46
C TYR A 555 16.20 35.44 7.90
N ARG A 556 15.50 34.48 7.31
CA ARG A 556 14.07 34.22 7.55
C ARG A 556 13.78 33.99 9.03
N GLY A 557 14.59 33.16 9.69
CA GLY A 557 14.40 32.80 11.10
C GLY A 557 14.46 34.02 12.04
N THR A 558 15.40 34.94 11.78
CA THR A 558 15.51 36.19 12.55
C THR A 558 14.27 37.06 12.41
N VAL A 559 13.76 37.20 11.18
CA VAL A 559 12.58 38.04 10.93
C VAL A 559 11.30 37.37 11.45
N GLN A 560 11.15 36.06 11.27
CA GLN A 560 9.95 35.32 11.65
C GLN A 560 9.66 35.39 13.16
N GLU A 561 10.70 35.33 14.00
CA GLU A 561 10.58 35.44 15.46
C GLU A 561 10.20 36.86 15.90
N GLU A 562 10.59 37.88 15.13
CA GLU A 562 10.36 39.29 15.44
C GLU A 562 9.16 39.91 14.68
N TRP A 563 8.56 39.19 13.73
CA TRP A 563 7.50 39.70 12.85
C TRP A 563 6.28 40.19 13.62
N ALA A 564 5.90 39.50 14.71
CA ALA A 564 4.79 39.88 15.57
C ALA A 564 4.95 41.29 16.16
N GLN A 565 6.18 41.79 16.29
CA GLN A 565 6.47 43.12 16.83
C GLN A 565 6.23 44.23 15.80
N VAL A 566 6.16 43.90 14.51
CA VAL A 566 5.98 44.87 13.42
C VAL A 566 4.65 44.75 12.69
N ALA A 567 3.83 43.74 12.99
CA ALA A 567 2.58 43.45 12.28
C ALA A 567 1.61 44.65 12.20
N GLU A 568 1.57 45.51 13.22
CA GLU A 568 0.74 46.73 13.19
C GLU A 568 1.23 47.79 12.18
N HIS A 569 2.53 47.77 11.85
CA HIS A 569 3.17 48.71 10.92
C HIS A 569 3.18 48.19 9.48
N THR A 570 2.84 46.92 9.26
CA THR A 570 2.84 46.32 7.92
C THR A 570 1.53 46.50 7.15
N GLY A 571 0.51 47.12 7.75
CA GLY A 571 -0.78 47.35 7.09
C GLY A 571 -1.55 46.06 6.76
N GLY A 572 -1.29 44.96 7.49
CA GLY A 572 -1.93 43.67 7.26
C GLY A 572 -1.20 42.75 6.29
N LEU A 573 0.05 43.04 5.91
CA LEU A 573 0.85 42.11 5.12
C LEU A 573 1.25 40.88 5.95
N GLU A 574 0.99 39.70 5.38
CA GLU A 574 1.41 38.41 5.94
C GLU A 574 2.90 38.13 5.68
N PHE A 575 3.61 37.62 6.70
CA PHE A 575 5.04 37.34 6.63
C PHE A 575 5.41 36.41 5.48
N ASP A 576 4.71 35.27 5.38
CA ASP A 576 5.02 34.25 4.39
C ASP A 576 4.77 34.75 2.96
N ALA A 577 3.80 35.65 2.76
CA ALA A 577 3.54 36.29 1.47
C ALA A 577 4.69 37.25 1.08
N VAL A 578 5.18 38.06 2.02
CA VAL A 578 6.35 38.94 1.81
C VAL A 578 7.61 38.11 1.53
N TRP A 579 7.81 37.03 2.28
CA TRP A 579 8.97 36.16 2.10
C TRP A 579 8.93 35.43 0.75
N ALA A 580 7.77 34.87 0.37
CA ALA A 580 7.57 34.25 -0.95
C ALA A 580 7.89 35.24 -2.08
N ARG A 581 7.44 36.50 -1.95
CA ARG A 581 7.76 37.54 -2.92
C ARG A 581 9.25 37.89 -2.96
N ALA A 582 9.95 37.89 -1.82
CA ALA A 582 11.39 38.10 -1.78
C ALA A 582 12.18 36.95 -2.43
N VAL A 583 11.69 35.71 -2.31
CA VAL A 583 12.23 34.54 -3.02
C VAL A 583 12.07 34.70 -4.52
N GLU A 584 10.87 35.07 -5.01
CA GLU A 584 10.62 35.32 -6.43
C GLU A 584 11.54 36.39 -7.01
N LEU A 585 11.78 37.49 -6.27
CA LEU A 585 12.69 38.55 -6.68
C LEU A 585 14.14 38.05 -6.76
N THR A 586 14.55 37.21 -5.81
CA THR A 586 15.88 36.57 -5.81
C THR A 586 16.05 35.66 -7.02
N GLN A 587 15.03 34.86 -7.33
CA GLN A 587 14.97 33.99 -8.48
C GLN A 587 15.01 34.76 -9.82
N ARG A 588 14.25 35.86 -9.93
CA ARG A 588 14.27 36.74 -11.11
C ARG A 588 15.64 37.37 -11.32
N ALA A 589 16.25 37.93 -10.27
CA ALA A 589 17.57 38.54 -10.34
C ALA A 589 18.66 37.53 -10.77
N PHE A 590 18.51 36.26 -10.38
CA PHE A 590 19.38 35.19 -10.85
C PHE A 590 19.24 34.97 -12.37
N LEU A 591 18.03 34.83 -12.91
CA LEU A 591 17.82 34.64 -14.35
C LEU A 591 18.33 35.83 -15.18
N GLU A 592 18.12 37.05 -14.70
CA GLU A 592 18.67 38.26 -15.30
C GLU A 592 20.21 38.21 -15.38
N LYS A 593 20.88 37.80 -14.30
CA LYS A 593 22.34 37.66 -14.24
C LYS A 593 22.86 36.57 -15.20
N GLN A 594 22.07 35.54 -15.46
CA GLN A 594 22.38 34.48 -16.44
C GLN A 594 22.10 34.91 -17.90
N GLY A 595 21.57 36.12 -18.15
CA GLY A 595 21.29 36.63 -19.49
C GLY A 595 19.89 36.30 -20.03
N PHE A 596 18.95 35.99 -19.13
CA PHE A 596 17.55 35.65 -19.46
C PHE A 596 16.56 36.56 -18.69
N PRO A 597 16.47 37.85 -19.05
CA PRO A 597 15.63 38.82 -18.33
C PRO A 597 14.12 38.63 -18.57
N LEU A 598 13.74 37.98 -19.67
CA LEU A 598 12.35 37.63 -19.99
C LEU A 598 12.19 36.11 -20.00
N ALA A 599 12.35 35.50 -18.82
CA ALA A 599 12.24 34.07 -18.61
C ALA A 599 11.62 33.73 -17.25
N ALA A 600 11.10 32.52 -17.13
CA ALA A 600 10.55 31.96 -15.91
C ALA A 600 10.92 30.47 -15.80
N VAL A 601 10.87 29.94 -14.59
CA VAL A 601 11.08 28.51 -14.32
C VAL A 601 9.80 27.85 -13.85
N VAL A 602 9.53 26.68 -14.40
CA VAL A 602 8.51 25.75 -13.94
C VAL A 602 9.19 24.47 -13.52
N GLU A 603 9.02 24.10 -12.27
CA GLU A 603 9.57 22.86 -11.70
C GLU A 603 8.50 22.19 -10.84
N SER A 604 8.65 20.88 -10.63
CA SER A 604 7.78 20.19 -9.70
C SER A 604 8.03 20.65 -8.26
N PRO A 605 6.98 20.79 -7.41
CA PRO A 605 7.10 21.40 -6.08
C PRO A 605 8.05 20.69 -5.10
N ALA A 606 8.40 19.43 -5.34
CA ALA A 606 9.26 18.63 -4.48
C ALA A 606 10.07 17.62 -5.31
N HIS A 607 11.35 17.44 -4.94
CA HIS A 607 12.26 16.48 -5.57
C HIS A 607 12.98 15.63 -4.50
N PRO A 608 12.87 14.29 -4.55
CA PRO A 608 11.84 13.55 -5.28
C PRO A 608 10.43 13.89 -4.77
N TYR A 609 9.42 13.90 -5.64
CA TYR A 609 8.03 14.15 -5.23
C TYR A 609 7.52 13.04 -4.29
N GLU A 610 6.37 13.16 -3.62
CA GLU A 610 5.87 12.08 -2.72
C GLU A 610 5.23 10.92 -3.50
N ALA A 611 5.25 9.69 -2.95
CA ALA A 611 4.72 8.49 -3.63
C ALA A 611 3.20 8.40 -3.38
N LYS A 612 2.51 9.45 -3.80
CA LYS A 612 1.08 9.66 -3.59
C LYS A 612 0.50 10.33 -4.83
N SER A 613 -0.76 10.03 -5.09
CA SER A 613 -1.53 10.73 -6.12
C SER A 613 -1.45 12.24 -5.89
N HIS A 614 -1.02 12.97 -6.90
CA HIS A 614 -0.89 14.42 -6.84
C HIS A 614 -1.06 15.02 -8.23
N SER A 615 -1.73 16.16 -8.31
CA SER A 615 -1.77 16.98 -9.51
C SER A 615 -1.75 18.46 -9.17
N TRP A 616 -1.21 19.27 -10.07
CA TRP A 616 -1.17 20.72 -9.93
C TRP A 616 -1.19 21.40 -11.30
N LYS A 617 -1.60 22.67 -11.30
CA LYS A 617 -1.56 23.56 -12.46
C LYS A 617 -0.76 24.82 -12.15
N LYS A 618 0.04 25.31 -13.11
CA LYS A 618 0.78 26.57 -13.00
C LYS A 618 0.72 27.32 -14.32
N ILE A 619 0.35 28.59 -14.26
CA ILE A 619 0.37 29.48 -15.41
C ILE A 619 1.68 30.26 -15.43
N VAL A 620 2.35 30.28 -16.58
CA VAL A 620 3.50 31.15 -16.84
C VAL A 620 3.11 32.20 -17.85
N ARG A 621 3.46 33.46 -17.56
CA ARG A 621 3.26 34.59 -18.47
C ARG A 621 4.54 35.40 -18.59
N LEU A 622 4.94 35.67 -19.83
CA LEU A 622 6.08 36.53 -20.16
C LEU A 622 5.55 37.74 -20.94
N GLU A 623 5.33 38.86 -20.24
CA GLU A 623 4.80 40.09 -20.86
C GLU A 623 5.67 40.56 -22.04
N GLY A 624 5.05 40.78 -23.20
CA GLY A 624 5.74 41.20 -24.41
C GLY A 624 6.30 40.07 -25.28
N ALA A 625 6.21 38.80 -24.85
CA ALA A 625 6.56 37.66 -25.69
C ALA A 625 5.51 37.41 -26.79
N GLN A 626 5.94 37.15 -28.03
CA GLN A 626 5.05 36.78 -29.13
C GLN A 626 4.88 35.26 -29.29
N GLY A 627 5.79 34.50 -28.70
CA GLY A 627 5.74 33.06 -28.52
C GLY A 627 6.60 32.66 -27.32
N LEU A 628 6.44 31.43 -26.85
CA LEU A 628 7.19 30.86 -25.73
C LEU A 628 8.04 29.70 -26.21
N LEU A 629 9.29 29.64 -25.77
CA LEU A 629 10.19 28.51 -25.89
C LEU A 629 10.35 27.85 -24.52
N VAL A 630 10.05 26.55 -24.43
CA VAL A 630 10.19 25.74 -23.21
C VAL A 630 11.34 24.75 -23.40
N ARG A 631 12.32 24.81 -22.49
CA ARG A 631 13.49 23.93 -22.46
C ARG A 631 13.54 23.14 -21.18
N PHE A 632 13.63 21.82 -21.29
CA PHE A 632 13.73 20.93 -20.14
C PHE A 632 15.19 20.63 -19.82
N ALA A 633 15.53 20.57 -18.53
CA ALA A 633 16.82 20.05 -18.10
C ALA A 633 16.90 18.54 -18.33
N SER A 634 18.08 17.99 -18.61
CA SER A 634 18.31 16.56 -18.83
C SER A 634 17.93 15.68 -17.63
N LYS A 635 17.90 16.29 -16.44
CA LYS A 635 17.46 15.67 -15.19
C LYS A 635 15.94 15.50 -15.06
N SER A 636 15.15 16.01 -16.00
CA SER A 636 13.68 15.91 -16.02
C SER A 636 13.25 14.52 -16.48
N VAL A 637 13.32 13.54 -15.58
CA VAL A 637 13.02 12.13 -15.88
C VAL A 637 12.11 11.55 -14.80
N THR A 638 10.86 11.29 -15.16
CA THR A 638 9.91 10.60 -14.27
C THR A 638 9.92 9.10 -14.58
N PHE A 639 10.38 8.26 -13.64
CA PHE A 639 10.33 6.79 -13.80
C PHE A 639 8.96 6.17 -13.50
N ASP A 640 7.99 7.02 -13.19
CA ASP A 640 6.59 6.70 -12.95
C ASP A 640 5.86 6.63 -14.29
N SER A 641 5.27 5.48 -14.59
CA SER A 641 4.60 5.24 -15.87
C SER A 641 3.29 6.00 -16.03
N CYS A 642 2.73 6.48 -14.92
CA CYS A 642 1.48 7.21 -14.83
C CYS A 642 1.67 8.72 -14.70
N ALA A 643 2.91 9.21 -14.59
CA ALA A 643 3.22 10.63 -14.59
C ALA A 643 2.92 11.27 -15.97
N LYS A 644 2.13 12.33 -15.95
CA LYS A 644 1.73 13.13 -17.11
C LYS A 644 2.08 14.60 -16.89
N LEU A 645 2.80 15.20 -17.84
CA LEU A 645 2.87 16.65 -18.00
C LEU A 645 2.08 17.05 -19.25
N ALA A 646 1.14 17.97 -19.11
CA ALA A 646 0.53 18.68 -20.23
C ALA A 646 0.97 20.15 -20.18
N VAL A 647 1.40 20.69 -21.32
CA VAL A 647 1.68 22.12 -21.49
C VAL A 647 0.75 22.64 -22.57
N GLU A 648 -0.10 23.60 -22.22
CA GLU A 648 -1.09 24.16 -23.13
C GLU A 648 -0.83 25.65 -23.34
N SER A 649 -0.81 26.09 -24.60
CA SER A 649 -0.75 27.52 -24.92
C SER A 649 -2.04 28.21 -24.45
N LEU A 650 -1.91 29.20 -23.57
CA LEU A 650 -3.03 30.07 -23.22
C LEU A 650 -3.08 31.17 -24.27
N SER A 651 -3.72 30.85 -25.39
CA SER A 651 -3.84 31.74 -26.54
C SER A 651 -4.77 32.94 -26.28
N MET A 652 -5.64 32.84 -25.27
CA MET A 652 -6.51 33.93 -24.83
C MET A 652 -6.19 34.37 -23.41
N ASP A 653 -5.92 35.67 -23.28
CA ASP A 653 -5.69 36.31 -22.01
C ASP A 653 -7.01 36.47 -21.24
N ARG A 654 -7.09 35.91 -20.02
CA ARG A 654 -8.23 36.08 -19.10
C ARG A 654 -8.53 37.55 -18.79
N ASP A 655 -7.53 38.41 -18.81
CA ASP A 655 -7.71 39.85 -18.55
C ASP A 655 -8.29 40.60 -19.78
N HIS A 656 -8.35 39.94 -20.94
CA HIS A 656 -8.75 40.55 -22.22
C HIS A 656 -9.79 39.70 -22.99
N LEU A 657 -10.74 39.04 -22.29
CA LEU A 657 -11.96 38.56 -22.94
C LEU A 657 -12.85 39.74 -23.35
N GLY A 658 -12.59 40.28 -24.53
CA GLY A 658 -13.47 41.29 -25.12
C GLY A 658 -14.60 40.69 -25.95
N LEU A 659 -15.36 41.58 -26.57
CA LEU A 659 -16.56 41.26 -27.31
C LEU A 659 -16.24 40.28 -28.45
N GLY A 660 -16.94 39.15 -28.50
CA GLY A 660 -16.74 38.08 -29.48
C GLY A 660 -15.92 36.89 -28.99
N ALA A 661 -15.26 36.98 -27.83
CA ALA A 661 -14.54 35.86 -27.24
C ALA A 661 -15.48 34.67 -26.91
N ARG A 662 -15.02 33.43 -27.10
CA ARG A 662 -15.80 32.23 -26.74
C ARG A 662 -15.45 31.75 -25.35
N VAL A 663 -16.49 31.33 -24.62
CA VAL A 663 -16.38 30.80 -23.27
C VAL A 663 -17.16 29.50 -23.14
N GLU A 664 -16.65 28.61 -22.32
CA GLU A 664 -17.31 27.41 -21.86
C GLU A 664 -17.83 27.65 -20.44
N ILE A 665 -19.10 27.36 -20.20
CA ILE A 665 -19.80 27.61 -18.95
C ILE A 665 -20.42 26.31 -18.49
N GLU A 666 -20.15 25.91 -17.26
CA GLU A 666 -20.76 24.74 -16.65
C GLU A 666 -22.19 25.07 -16.18
N ALA A 667 -23.18 24.38 -16.76
CA ALA A 667 -24.60 24.69 -16.56
C ALA A 667 -25.33 23.56 -15.80
N PRO A 668 -26.14 23.87 -14.76
CA PRO A 668 -27.14 22.95 -14.20
C PRO A 668 -28.28 22.70 -15.22
N PRO A 669 -29.02 21.57 -15.16
CA PRO A 669 -28.99 20.50 -14.15
C PRO A 669 -27.99 19.35 -14.40
N ASP A 670 -27.50 19.15 -15.63
CA ASP A 670 -26.73 17.94 -15.98
C ASP A 670 -25.19 18.10 -15.90
N PHE A 671 -24.68 19.26 -15.46
CA PHE A 671 -23.25 19.64 -15.57
C PHE A 671 -22.68 19.49 -16.99
N ARG A 672 -23.52 19.68 -18.01
CA ARG A 672 -23.04 19.78 -19.39
C ARG A 672 -22.43 21.16 -19.60
N THR A 673 -21.32 21.20 -20.30
CA THR A 673 -20.72 22.46 -20.68
C THR A 673 -21.50 23.09 -21.83
N VAL A 674 -21.90 24.35 -21.63
CA VAL A 674 -22.59 25.17 -22.63
C VAL A 674 -21.62 26.21 -23.13
N LEU A 675 -21.52 26.34 -24.45
CA LEU A 675 -20.70 27.37 -25.06
C LEU A 675 -21.48 28.69 -25.13
N GLY A 676 -20.76 29.79 -24.98
CA GLY A 676 -21.30 31.12 -25.14
C GLY A 676 -20.31 32.09 -25.76
N THR A 677 -20.82 33.19 -26.27
CA THR A 677 -20.04 34.27 -26.88
C THR A 677 -20.15 35.52 -26.02
N VAL A 678 -19.02 36.12 -25.64
CA VAL A 678 -19.00 37.36 -24.85
C VAL A 678 -19.60 38.51 -25.66
N VAL A 679 -20.71 39.06 -25.20
CA VAL A 679 -21.44 40.15 -25.86
C VAL A 679 -21.38 41.47 -25.10
N LYS A 680 -20.91 41.45 -23.85
CA LYS A 680 -20.73 42.65 -23.02
C LYS A 680 -19.66 42.43 -21.95
N GLN A 681 -18.80 43.41 -21.74
CA GLN A 681 -17.93 43.48 -20.55
C GLN A 681 -18.68 44.15 -19.38
N GLY A 682 -18.60 43.55 -18.20
CA GLY A 682 -19.13 44.08 -16.94
C GLY A 682 -18.09 44.88 -16.15
N GLU A 683 -18.42 45.25 -14.90
CA GLU A 683 -17.44 45.82 -13.97
C GLU A 683 -16.59 44.71 -13.34
N GLY A 684 -15.26 44.91 -13.25
CA GLY A 684 -14.32 43.91 -12.74
C GLY A 684 -14.16 42.70 -13.68
N ASN A 685 -13.92 41.50 -13.12
CA ASN A 685 -13.73 40.24 -13.85
C ASN A 685 -15.05 39.61 -14.34
N MET A 686 -16.07 40.42 -14.64
CA MET A 686 -17.40 39.93 -15.05
C MET A 686 -17.65 40.19 -16.54
N VAL A 687 -18.20 39.20 -17.24
CA VAL A 687 -18.64 39.29 -18.64
C VAL A 687 -20.08 38.79 -18.78
N MET A 688 -20.80 39.28 -19.79
CA MET A 688 -22.07 38.71 -20.20
C MET A 688 -21.84 37.87 -21.46
N ALA A 689 -22.10 36.57 -21.37
CA ALA A 689 -22.01 35.66 -22.50
C ALA A 689 -23.42 35.37 -23.03
N GLN A 690 -23.63 35.51 -24.35
CA GLN A 690 -24.80 34.99 -25.03
C GLN A 690 -24.62 33.49 -25.25
N LEU A 691 -25.56 32.69 -24.74
CA LEU A 691 -25.45 31.22 -24.75
C LEU A 691 -25.90 30.64 -26.09
N ASP A 692 -25.22 29.59 -26.54
CA ASP A 692 -25.59 28.85 -27.73
C ASP A 692 -26.93 28.09 -27.54
N LYS A 693 -27.63 27.81 -28.64
CA LYS A 693 -28.84 27.00 -28.62
C LYS A 693 -28.50 25.53 -28.40
N VAL A 694 -29.19 24.89 -27.46
CA VAL A 694 -29.04 23.46 -27.15
C VAL A 694 -30.37 22.77 -27.46
N GLU A 695 -30.40 21.98 -28.53
CA GLU A 695 -31.60 21.24 -28.91
C GLU A 695 -32.00 20.22 -27.82
N GLY A 696 -33.29 20.17 -27.49
CA GLY A 696 -33.83 19.23 -26.50
C GLY A 696 -33.76 19.71 -25.05
N HIS A 697 -33.20 20.88 -24.76
CA HIS A 697 -33.16 21.45 -23.41
C HIS A 697 -34.34 22.40 -23.18
N SER A 698 -35.10 22.25 -22.08
CA SER A 698 -36.26 23.07 -21.73
C SER A 698 -35.92 24.58 -21.62
N LEU A 699 -34.87 24.92 -20.87
CA LEU A 699 -34.38 26.29 -20.66
C LEU A 699 -33.49 26.85 -21.80
N LEU A 700 -32.81 25.99 -22.56
CA LEU A 700 -31.83 26.38 -23.61
C LEU A 700 -32.27 26.02 -25.05
N GLY A 701 -33.49 25.53 -25.24
CA GLY A 701 -34.02 25.09 -26.54
C GLY A 701 -34.98 26.08 -27.22
N GLY A 702 -35.41 27.14 -26.52
CA GLY A 702 -36.34 28.15 -27.04
C GLY A 702 -35.72 29.20 -27.98
N ASP A 703 -36.57 29.87 -28.75
CA ASP A 703 -36.20 31.00 -29.61
C ASP A 703 -36.26 32.31 -28.80
N GLY A 704 -35.10 32.82 -28.37
CA GLY A 704 -34.94 34.05 -27.60
C GLY A 704 -33.49 34.31 -27.18
N ASP A 705 -33.17 35.58 -26.90
CA ASP A 705 -31.85 36.01 -26.43
C ASP A 705 -31.58 35.48 -25.00
N ARG A 706 -30.54 34.67 -24.86
CA ARG A 706 -30.17 34.00 -23.60
C ARG A 706 -28.78 34.41 -23.17
N PHE A 707 -28.64 34.86 -21.93
CA PHE A 707 -27.41 35.41 -21.41
C PHE A 707 -27.01 34.76 -20.08
N ALA A 708 -25.71 34.70 -19.82
CA ALA A 708 -25.16 34.33 -18.53
C ALA A 708 -24.16 35.39 -18.08
N ALA A 709 -24.35 35.90 -16.86
CA ALA A 709 -23.31 36.68 -16.19
C ALA A 709 -22.23 35.70 -15.72
N CYS A 710 -20.99 35.91 -16.17
CA CYS A 710 -19.89 35.00 -15.91
C CYS A 710 -18.72 35.73 -15.27
N ALA A 711 -18.14 35.13 -14.24
CA ALA A 711 -16.88 35.54 -13.66
C ALA A 711 -15.73 34.86 -14.42
N LEU A 712 -14.71 35.64 -14.79
CA LEU A 712 -13.48 35.18 -15.44
C LEU A 712 -12.53 34.48 -14.46
N GLU A 713 -12.69 34.76 -13.17
CA GLU A 713 -12.01 34.09 -12.06
C GLU A 713 -13.05 33.70 -11.02
N GLY A 714 -13.51 32.45 -11.04
CA GLY A 714 -14.32 31.82 -9.98
C GLY A 714 -15.57 32.58 -9.56
N ALA A 715 -16.75 32.11 -9.97
CA ALA A 715 -18.01 32.68 -9.47
C ALA A 715 -18.03 32.69 -7.92
N THR A 716 -18.37 33.85 -7.35
CA THR A 716 -18.43 34.01 -5.90
C THR A 716 -19.82 33.59 -5.43
N THR A 717 -19.86 32.52 -4.63
CA THR A 717 -21.08 32.09 -3.94
C THR A 717 -20.97 32.46 -2.47
N VAL A 718 -21.95 33.18 -1.96
CA VAL A 718 -22.00 33.67 -0.58
C VAL A 718 -23.18 33.01 0.11
N SER A 719 -22.89 32.28 1.20
CA SER A 719 -23.90 31.71 2.08
C SER A 719 -24.27 32.71 3.16
N VAL A 720 -25.56 33.03 3.30
CA VAL A 720 -26.07 34.00 4.28
C VAL A 720 -27.06 33.31 5.20
N GLU A 721 -26.74 33.30 6.49
CA GLU A 721 -27.63 32.81 7.55
C GLU A 721 -28.41 33.97 8.17
N TYR A 722 -29.73 33.80 8.30
CA TYR A 722 -30.62 34.78 8.90
C TYR A 722 -31.00 34.36 10.32
N THR A 723 -30.16 34.68 11.29
CA THR A 723 -30.39 34.42 12.73
C THR A 723 -30.82 35.71 13.44
N GLY A 724 -31.96 35.73 14.13
CA GLY A 724 -32.51 36.94 14.77
C GLY A 724 -33.19 37.93 13.83
N THR A 725 -33.23 37.64 12.51
CA THR A 725 -33.84 38.45 11.46
C THR A 725 -34.45 37.52 10.38
N THR A 726 -35.17 38.07 9.40
CA THR A 726 -35.71 37.30 8.26
C THR A 726 -35.21 37.89 6.94
N PRO A 727 -35.10 37.10 5.85
CA PRO A 727 -34.65 37.64 4.56
C PRO A 727 -35.52 38.78 4.03
N GLY A 728 -36.84 38.71 4.30
CA GLY A 728 -37.80 39.76 3.92
C GLY A 728 -37.64 41.08 4.68
N SER A 729 -36.76 41.14 5.68
CA SER A 729 -36.39 42.40 6.33
C SER A 729 -35.44 43.26 5.49
N GLU A 730 -34.78 42.67 4.48
CA GLU A 730 -33.92 43.41 3.56
C GLU A 730 -34.22 43.16 2.07
N ILE A 731 -34.73 41.98 1.69
CA ILE A 731 -35.04 41.59 0.30
C ILE A 731 -36.55 41.77 0.05
N GLU A 732 -36.93 42.61 -0.91
CA GLU A 732 -38.35 42.87 -1.26
C GLU A 732 -39.04 41.64 -1.86
N GLY A 733 -38.31 40.83 -2.62
CA GLY A 733 -38.83 39.63 -3.28
C GLY A 733 -37.82 38.97 -4.21
N PHE A 734 -38.19 37.82 -4.76
CA PHE A 734 -37.48 37.16 -5.86
C PHE A 734 -38.28 37.32 -7.16
N LEU A 735 -37.60 37.29 -8.31
CA LEU A 735 -38.20 37.44 -9.63
C LEU A 735 -37.65 36.38 -10.60
N ILE A 736 -38.50 35.86 -11.49
CA ILE A 736 -38.04 35.00 -12.59
C ILE A 736 -37.50 35.89 -13.73
N ASP A 737 -36.25 35.67 -14.12
CA ASP A 737 -35.58 36.30 -15.25
C ASP A 737 -35.15 35.24 -16.28
N MET A 738 -36.01 34.99 -17.27
CA MET A 738 -35.76 34.01 -18.33
C MET A 738 -34.66 34.42 -19.31
N SER A 739 -34.20 35.68 -19.27
CA SER A 739 -33.00 36.08 -20.03
C SER A 739 -31.72 35.51 -19.44
N ARG A 740 -31.78 34.95 -18.22
CA ARG A 740 -30.69 34.32 -17.47
C ARG A 740 -31.02 32.87 -17.11
N PRO A 741 -31.09 31.97 -18.11
CA PRO A 741 -31.64 30.62 -17.93
C PRO A 741 -30.85 29.76 -16.94
N LEU A 742 -29.56 30.05 -16.70
CA LEU A 742 -28.73 29.29 -15.76
C LEU A 742 -29.02 29.66 -14.29
N ASN A 743 -29.47 30.89 -14.04
CA ASN A 743 -29.82 31.43 -12.73
C ASN A 743 -31.11 32.26 -12.82
N PRO A 744 -32.26 31.59 -13.04
CA PRO A 744 -33.50 32.26 -13.39
C PRO A 744 -34.15 32.99 -12.21
N ILE A 745 -33.71 32.79 -10.95
CA ILE A 745 -34.27 33.47 -9.77
C ILE A 745 -33.37 34.63 -9.36
N SER A 746 -33.74 35.84 -9.82
CA SER A 746 -33.05 37.09 -9.50
C SER A 746 -33.57 37.74 -8.22
N LEU A 747 -32.69 38.48 -7.55
CA LEU A 747 -33.04 39.33 -6.41
C LEU A 747 -33.86 40.55 -6.86
N GLY A 748 -34.97 40.83 -6.16
CA GLY A 748 -35.73 42.08 -6.26
C GLY A 748 -34.98 43.28 -5.64
N ASN A 749 -35.66 44.41 -5.43
CA ASN A 749 -34.99 45.53 -4.75
C ASN A 749 -34.73 45.22 -3.28
N PHE A 750 -33.80 45.96 -2.69
CA PHE A 750 -33.59 45.92 -1.25
C PHE A 750 -34.45 46.99 -0.56
N CYS A 751 -35.20 46.59 0.46
CA CYS A 751 -36.07 47.46 1.25
C CYS A 751 -35.40 47.96 2.55
N GLY A 752 -34.22 47.45 2.88
CA GLY A 752 -33.41 47.81 4.05
C GLY A 752 -31.99 47.25 3.95
N GLN A 753 -31.16 47.48 4.97
CA GLN A 753 -29.82 46.90 5.09
C GLN A 753 -29.84 45.72 6.07
N GLY A 754 -29.36 44.56 5.62
CA GLY A 754 -29.35 43.33 6.41
C GLY A 754 -28.17 42.40 6.11
N PRO A 755 -28.23 41.15 6.57
CA PRO A 755 -27.15 40.16 6.44
C PRO A 755 -26.62 39.96 5.02
N ALA A 756 -27.46 39.93 3.99
CA ALA A 756 -27.00 39.77 2.61
C ALA A 756 -26.18 40.98 2.14
N GLN A 757 -26.65 42.20 2.38
CA GLN A 757 -25.90 43.40 2.01
C GLN A 757 -24.59 43.56 2.80
N LEU A 758 -24.55 43.14 4.07
CA LEU A 758 -23.32 43.13 4.88
C LEU A 758 -22.28 42.12 4.38
N ASN A 759 -22.72 41.04 3.74
CA ASN A 759 -21.87 40.06 3.07
C ASN A 759 -21.56 40.42 1.60
N GLY A 760 -21.84 41.66 1.18
CA GLY A 760 -21.47 42.18 -0.14
C GLY A 760 -22.43 41.83 -1.27
N ILE A 761 -23.61 41.26 -0.98
CA ILE A 761 -24.61 40.93 -1.99
C ILE A 761 -25.37 42.19 -2.39
N GLY A 762 -25.48 42.42 -3.70
CA GLY A 762 -26.07 43.63 -4.25
C GLY A 762 -26.88 43.38 -5.52
N LYS A 763 -27.22 44.48 -6.22
CA LYS A 763 -27.99 44.42 -7.46
C LYS A 763 -27.25 43.59 -8.52
N GLY A 764 -27.93 42.59 -9.09
CA GLY A 764 -27.38 41.72 -10.15
C GLY A 764 -26.99 40.32 -9.70
N TRP A 765 -26.94 40.07 -8.39
CA TRP A 765 -26.82 38.73 -7.80
C TRP A 765 -28.12 37.93 -7.98
N CYS A 766 -27.99 36.61 -8.01
CA CYS A 766 -29.10 35.68 -8.15
C CYS A 766 -29.07 34.65 -7.01
N LEU A 767 -30.20 33.98 -6.78
CA LEU A 767 -30.29 32.88 -5.83
C LEU A 767 -29.72 31.61 -6.46
N ASP A 768 -28.81 30.93 -5.75
CA ASP A 768 -28.38 29.58 -6.10
C ASP A 768 -29.47 28.59 -5.67
N ILE A 769 -30.27 28.11 -6.64
CA ILE A 769 -31.43 27.24 -6.40
C ILE A 769 -31.00 25.93 -5.74
N LEU A 770 -29.99 25.24 -6.31
CA LEU A 770 -29.54 23.95 -5.79
C LEU A 770 -28.77 24.12 -4.49
N GLY A 771 -27.83 25.08 -4.44
CA GLY A 771 -27.06 25.35 -3.23
C GLY A 771 -27.95 25.75 -2.05
N THR A 772 -28.99 26.54 -2.29
CA THR A 772 -29.97 26.90 -1.26
C THR A 772 -30.83 25.71 -0.86
N PHE A 773 -31.37 24.95 -1.82
CA PHE A 773 -32.27 23.83 -1.53
C PHE A 773 -31.57 22.63 -0.89
N GLN A 774 -30.32 22.35 -1.29
CA GLN A 774 -29.49 21.27 -0.73
C GLN A 774 -28.65 21.73 0.47
N GLY A 775 -28.64 23.02 0.76
CA GLY A 775 -27.88 23.62 1.84
C GLY A 775 -28.42 23.35 3.25
N PRO A 776 -27.91 24.08 4.27
CA PRO A 776 -28.23 23.84 5.68
C PRO A 776 -29.73 23.87 6.02
N SER A 777 -30.53 24.60 5.24
CA SER A 777 -31.98 24.70 5.41
C SER A 777 -32.80 23.71 4.57
N ARG A 778 -32.18 22.67 3.99
CA ARG A 778 -32.88 21.64 3.19
C ARG A 778 -34.14 21.09 3.85
N GLY A 779 -34.07 20.78 5.15
CA GLY A 779 -35.22 20.25 5.90
C GLY A 779 -36.43 21.19 5.93
N LEU A 780 -36.19 22.50 5.94
CA LEU A 780 -37.22 23.53 5.85
C LEU A 780 -37.85 23.55 4.45
N PHE A 781 -37.03 23.56 3.40
CA PHE A 781 -37.50 23.62 2.01
C PHE A 781 -38.26 22.36 1.59
N LEU A 782 -37.86 21.18 2.07
CA LEU A 782 -38.61 19.93 1.89
C LEU A 782 -40.03 20.00 2.50
N GLY A 783 -40.25 20.86 3.50
CA GLY A 783 -41.58 21.07 4.10
C GLY A 783 -42.53 21.91 3.23
N TYR A 784 -42.00 22.67 2.26
CA TYR A 784 -42.79 23.47 1.33
C TYR A 784 -43.13 22.74 0.02
N LEU A 785 -42.47 21.62 -0.26
CA LEU A 785 -42.79 20.76 -1.40
C LEU A 785 -43.94 19.81 -1.10
N PRO A 786 -44.84 19.54 -2.08
CA PRO A 786 -45.79 18.42 -2.01
C PRO A 786 -45.10 17.09 -1.70
N GLU A 787 -45.80 16.16 -1.05
CA GLU A 787 -45.23 14.83 -0.71
C GLU A 787 -44.89 14.00 -1.96
N ASP A 788 -45.57 14.24 -3.07
CA ASP A 788 -45.43 13.56 -4.36
C ASP A 788 -44.52 14.31 -5.36
N SER A 789 -43.86 15.38 -4.94
CA SER A 789 -42.98 16.15 -5.83
C SER A 789 -41.68 15.39 -6.13
N GLU A 790 -41.37 15.23 -7.42
CA GLU A 790 -40.13 14.60 -7.89
C GLU A 790 -38.88 15.39 -7.43
N ALA A 791 -39.02 16.71 -7.17
CA ALA A 791 -37.96 17.58 -6.64
C ALA A 791 -37.42 17.19 -5.25
N ARG A 792 -38.13 16.30 -4.53
CA ARG A 792 -37.66 15.76 -3.24
C ARG A 792 -36.49 14.80 -3.43
N ASP A 793 -36.57 13.96 -4.46
CA ASP A 793 -35.59 12.93 -4.80
C ASP A 793 -34.57 13.46 -5.80
N ASP A 794 -35.01 14.26 -6.77
CA ASP A 794 -34.14 14.93 -7.74
C ASP A 794 -34.33 16.46 -7.70
N PRO A 795 -33.50 17.20 -6.94
CA PRO A 795 -33.57 18.66 -6.83
C PRO A 795 -33.43 19.42 -8.17
N HIS A 796 -32.98 18.76 -9.24
CA HIS A 796 -32.90 19.36 -10.57
C HIS A 796 -34.27 19.70 -11.16
N GLU A 797 -35.33 18.99 -10.76
CA GLU A 797 -36.72 19.26 -11.16
C GLU A 797 -37.20 20.67 -10.77
N LEU A 798 -36.52 21.34 -9.83
CA LEU A 798 -36.80 22.74 -9.47
C LEU A 798 -36.57 23.72 -10.64
N TYR A 799 -35.80 23.34 -11.66
CA TYR A 799 -35.57 24.15 -12.86
C TYR A 799 -36.68 23.97 -13.91
N GLU A 800 -37.45 22.88 -13.85
CA GLU A 800 -38.54 22.60 -14.79
C GLU A 800 -39.84 23.33 -14.41
N ASP A 801 -40.07 23.57 -13.11
CA ASP A 801 -41.20 24.36 -12.58
C ASP A 801 -40.74 25.58 -11.77
N LEU A 802 -40.31 26.61 -12.50
CA LEU A 802 -39.80 27.85 -11.90
C LEU A 802 -40.85 28.65 -11.12
N GLU A 803 -42.14 28.51 -11.44
CA GLU A 803 -43.21 29.21 -10.72
C GLU A 803 -43.38 28.62 -9.31
N THR A 804 -43.39 27.28 -9.20
CA THR A 804 -43.41 26.59 -7.92
C THR A 804 -42.13 26.85 -7.12
N THR A 805 -40.97 26.81 -7.78
CA THR A 805 -39.67 27.12 -7.16
C THR A 805 -39.62 28.55 -6.62
N LEU A 806 -40.10 29.55 -7.38
CA LEU A 806 -40.20 30.93 -6.93
C LEU A 806 -41.12 31.04 -5.69
N SER A 807 -42.26 30.35 -5.69
CA SER A 807 -43.18 30.34 -4.55
C SER A 807 -42.53 29.80 -3.27
N ILE A 808 -41.73 28.73 -3.38
CA ILE A 808 -41.01 28.13 -2.24
C ILE A 808 -40.01 29.12 -1.65
N PHE A 809 -39.16 29.73 -2.49
CA PHE A 809 -38.16 30.69 -1.99
C PHE A 809 -38.78 32.01 -1.52
N THR A 810 -39.92 32.42 -2.10
CA THR A 810 -40.67 33.59 -1.60
C THR A 810 -41.22 33.34 -0.21
N ALA A 811 -41.67 32.11 0.11
CA ALA A 811 -42.11 31.76 1.46
C ALA A 811 -40.97 31.89 2.49
N ALA A 812 -39.73 31.62 2.09
CA ALA A 812 -38.55 31.74 2.95
C ALA A 812 -38.25 33.17 3.41
N LEU A 813 -38.76 34.21 2.71
CA LEU A 813 -38.58 35.61 3.10
C LEU A 813 -39.14 35.91 4.49
N SER A 814 -40.13 35.15 4.96
CA SER A 814 -40.78 35.36 6.26
C SER A 814 -40.28 34.41 7.36
N VAL A 815 -39.22 33.62 7.10
CA VAL A 815 -38.74 32.57 8.01
C VAL A 815 -37.41 32.96 8.64
N GLU A 816 -37.29 32.79 9.96
CA GLU A 816 -36.04 32.96 10.70
C GLU A 816 -35.26 31.63 10.76
N GLY A 817 -33.93 31.69 10.82
CA GLY A 817 -33.07 30.50 10.84
C GLY A 817 -32.91 29.84 9.47
N VAL A 818 -33.19 30.59 8.39
CA VAL A 818 -32.96 30.14 7.01
C VAL A 818 -31.58 30.57 6.51
N THR A 819 -30.94 29.69 5.75
CA THR A 819 -29.70 29.96 5.03
C THR A 819 -30.00 30.03 3.54
N LEU A 820 -29.62 31.14 2.90
CA LEU A 820 -29.77 31.34 1.46
C LEU A 820 -28.39 31.50 0.82
N LEU A 821 -28.17 30.84 -0.32
CA LEU A 821 -26.93 30.97 -1.08
C LEU A 821 -27.16 31.89 -2.26
N PHE A 822 -26.31 32.90 -2.40
CA PHE A 822 -26.37 33.87 -3.49
C PHE A 822 -25.12 33.75 -4.35
N THR A 823 -25.28 33.87 -5.66
CA THR A 823 -24.18 33.87 -6.62
C THR A 823 -24.19 35.13 -7.48
N ASN A 824 -23.01 35.62 -7.83
CA ASN A 824 -22.83 36.74 -8.75
C ASN A 824 -22.75 36.32 -10.23
N GLY A 825 -22.68 35.02 -10.53
CA GLY A 825 -22.60 34.49 -11.90
C GLY A 825 -22.11 33.05 -11.97
N PHE A 826 -21.61 32.66 -13.14
CA PHE A 826 -20.98 31.36 -13.39
C PHE A 826 -19.49 31.51 -13.69
N SER A 827 -18.71 30.48 -13.40
CA SER A 827 -17.33 30.45 -13.87
C SER A 827 -17.32 30.22 -15.39
N ALA A 828 -16.62 31.07 -16.13
CA ALA A 828 -16.42 30.91 -17.57
C ALA A 828 -14.97 30.56 -17.86
N GLU A 829 -14.75 29.49 -18.62
CA GLU A 829 -13.45 29.12 -19.13
C GLU A 829 -13.29 29.63 -20.57
N PRO A 830 -12.26 30.46 -20.87
CA PRO A 830 -12.03 30.94 -22.23
C PRO A 830 -11.70 29.78 -23.18
N ARG A 831 -12.23 29.82 -24.40
CA ARG A 831 -11.87 28.88 -25.47
C ARG A 831 -10.96 29.59 -26.47
N ALA A 832 -10.07 28.84 -27.10
CA ALA A 832 -9.24 29.32 -28.21
C ALA A 832 -10.07 29.48 -29.50
N GLU A 833 -11.21 30.16 -29.39
CA GLU A 833 -12.18 30.42 -30.43
C GLU A 833 -12.80 31.80 -30.20
N ALA A 834 -13.11 32.52 -31.28
CA ALA A 834 -13.69 33.85 -31.23
C ALA A 834 -14.66 34.06 -32.38
N TYR A 835 -15.85 34.58 -32.06
CA TYR A 835 -16.88 34.99 -33.01
C TYR A 835 -16.85 36.53 -33.11
N VAL A 836 -16.03 37.03 -34.02
CA VAL A 836 -15.70 38.46 -34.14
C VAL A 836 -16.74 39.17 -34.99
N THR A 837 -17.57 40.01 -34.36
CA THR A 837 -18.62 40.75 -35.08
C THR A 837 -18.15 42.15 -35.48
N TYR A 838 -18.16 42.41 -36.78
CA TYR A 838 -17.88 43.71 -37.39
C TYR A 838 -19.19 44.44 -37.64
N LEU A 839 -19.42 45.56 -36.96
CA LEU A 839 -20.61 46.38 -37.10
C LEU A 839 -20.63 47.16 -38.43
N PRO A 840 -21.78 47.71 -38.88
CA PRO A 840 -21.84 48.55 -40.07
C PRO A 840 -20.79 49.68 -40.05
N GLY A 841 -19.98 49.80 -41.10
CA GLY A 841 -18.87 50.75 -41.19
C GLY A 841 -17.54 50.30 -40.56
N GLN A 842 -17.45 49.08 -39.99
CA GLN A 842 -16.20 48.43 -39.62
C GLN A 842 -15.78 47.45 -40.72
N THR A 843 -14.51 47.51 -41.12
CA THR A 843 -13.98 46.69 -42.21
C THR A 843 -13.45 45.35 -41.68
N ALA A 844 -13.98 44.23 -42.18
CA ALA A 844 -13.53 42.92 -41.74
C ALA A 844 -12.11 42.58 -42.23
N GLY A 845 -11.21 42.19 -41.32
CA GLY A 845 -9.84 41.75 -41.65
C GLY A 845 -8.84 42.88 -41.95
N GLU A 846 -9.16 44.13 -41.63
CA GLU A 846 -8.23 45.27 -41.72
C GLU A 846 -7.04 45.08 -40.75
N GLU A 847 -7.33 44.57 -39.55
CA GLU A 847 -6.41 44.39 -38.45
C GLU A 847 -5.52 43.14 -38.54
N CYS A 848 -5.84 42.19 -39.43
CA CYS A 848 -5.14 40.91 -39.54
C CYS A 848 -4.37 40.78 -40.87
N GLU A 849 -3.11 40.37 -40.79
CA GLU A 849 -2.32 39.90 -41.93
C GLU A 849 -2.30 38.37 -41.91
N PHE A 850 -2.67 37.71 -43.02
CA PHE A 850 -2.81 36.26 -43.10
C PHE A 850 -1.69 35.60 -43.90
N GLU A 851 -1.30 34.39 -43.53
CA GLU A 851 -0.39 33.51 -44.26
C GLU A 851 -1.00 32.13 -44.50
N SER A 852 -0.48 31.43 -45.51
CA SER A 852 -0.85 30.04 -45.80
C SER A 852 -0.07 29.10 -44.91
N ASP A 853 -0.78 28.23 -44.19
CA ASP A 853 -0.20 27.12 -43.44
C ASP A 853 -0.21 25.85 -44.32
N ASP A 854 0.95 25.18 -44.45
CA ASP A 854 1.15 24.02 -45.35
C ASP A 854 0.31 22.79 -44.92
N ASP A 855 -0.07 22.71 -43.64
CA ASP A 855 -0.75 21.54 -43.06
C ASP A 855 -2.28 21.68 -42.91
N SER A 856 -2.85 22.89 -42.83
CA SER A 856 -4.22 23.08 -42.32
C SER A 856 -5.27 23.72 -43.24
N ALA A 857 -4.92 24.07 -44.48
CA ALA A 857 -5.84 24.61 -45.51
C ALA A 857 -6.62 25.90 -45.16
N LEU A 858 -6.52 26.43 -43.92
CA LEU A 858 -7.15 27.66 -43.46
C LEU A 858 -6.14 28.82 -43.40
N PRO A 859 -6.54 30.08 -43.66
CA PRO A 859 -5.67 31.24 -43.49
C PRO A 859 -5.30 31.48 -42.02
N THR A 860 -4.01 31.61 -41.72
CA THR A 860 -3.48 31.81 -40.36
C THR A 860 -3.08 33.27 -40.15
N VAL A 861 -3.41 33.86 -39.01
CA VAL A 861 -3.02 35.23 -38.64
C VAL A 861 -1.51 35.27 -38.39
N ARG A 862 -0.76 35.80 -39.34
CA ARG A 862 0.68 36.03 -39.24
C ARG A 862 1.02 37.20 -38.34
N ARG A 863 0.25 38.29 -38.44
CA ARG A 863 0.52 39.54 -37.72
C ARG A 863 -0.74 40.36 -37.50
N LEU A 864 -0.80 41.03 -36.35
CA LEU A 864 -1.82 42.04 -36.03
C LEU A 864 -1.29 43.44 -36.36
N LEU A 865 -2.01 44.19 -37.19
CA LEU A 865 -1.55 45.46 -37.75
C LEU A 865 -2.02 46.68 -36.95
N SER A 866 -3.18 46.57 -36.32
CA SER A 866 -3.84 47.64 -35.58
C SER A 866 -4.79 47.03 -34.55
N SER A 867 -5.23 47.84 -33.57
CA SER A 867 -6.33 47.44 -32.69
C SER A 867 -7.65 47.46 -33.48
N GLY A 868 -8.44 46.40 -33.39
CA GLY A 868 -9.70 46.21 -34.11
C GLY A 868 -10.56 45.12 -33.46
N PRO A 869 -11.77 44.84 -33.99
CA PRO A 869 -12.68 43.85 -33.41
C PRO A 869 -12.05 42.48 -33.14
N ALA A 870 -11.19 41.96 -34.03
CA ALA A 870 -10.52 40.67 -33.81
C ALA A 870 -9.55 40.72 -32.62
N VAL A 871 -8.75 41.79 -32.52
CA VAL A 871 -7.82 41.98 -31.39
C VAL A 871 -8.58 42.12 -30.07
N LEU A 872 -9.69 42.86 -30.07
CA LEU A 872 -10.54 43.01 -28.90
C LEU A 872 -11.21 41.70 -28.48
N ALA A 873 -11.54 40.83 -29.43
CA ALA A 873 -12.09 39.50 -29.15
C ALA A 873 -11.03 38.48 -28.65
N GLY A 874 -9.75 38.87 -28.57
CA GLY A 874 -8.66 38.00 -28.14
C GLY A 874 -7.98 37.21 -29.26
N VAL A 875 -8.27 37.51 -30.54
CA VAL A 875 -7.61 36.86 -31.68
C VAL A 875 -6.13 37.27 -31.73
N GLY A 876 -5.26 36.27 -31.66
CA GLY A 876 -3.80 36.44 -31.65
C GLY A 876 -3.12 36.00 -32.95
N VAL A 877 -1.80 36.16 -32.99
CA VAL A 877 -0.94 35.53 -34.00
C VAL A 877 -1.04 34.00 -33.87
N GLY A 878 -1.10 33.29 -35.00
CA GLY A 878 -1.29 31.84 -35.07
C GLY A 878 -2.76 31.38 -35.12
N TRP A 879 -3.73 32.26 -34.91
CA TRP A 879 -5.15 31.92 -35.01
C TRP A 879 -5.56 31.73 -36.47
N LYS A 880 -6.41 30.73 -36.74
CA LYS A 880 -6.92 30.40 -38.09
C LYS A 880 -8.29 31.01 -38.32
N LEU A 881 -8.53 31.52 -39.52
CA LEU A 881 -9.82 32.06 -39.96
C LEU A 881 -10.64 30.96 -40.65
N ASP A 882 -11.79 30.57 -40.07
CA ASP A 882 -12.69 29.56 -40.63
C ASP A 882 -13.83 30.21 -41.42
N LEU A 883 -13.63 30.38 -42.72
CA LEU A 883 -14.63 30.95 -43.63
C LEU A 883 -15.85 30.05 -43.82
N MET A 884 -15.68 28.72 -43.80
CA MET A 884 -16.79 27.76 -43.92
C MET A 884 -17.75 27.91 -42.73
N ARG A 885 -17.23 27.96 -41.50
CA ARG A 885 -18.05 28.15 -40.30
C ARG A 885 -18.64 29.55 -40.23
N SER A 886 -17.88 30.57 -40.65
CA SER A 886 -18.40 31.95 -40.79
C SER A 886 -19.61 32.01 -41.73
N GLN A 887 -19.64 31.17 -42.77
CA GLN A 887 -20.72 31.14 -43.77
C GLN A 887 -21.91 30.24 -43.38
N THR A 888 -21.64 29.07 -42.80
CA THR A 888 -22.65 28.02 -42.56
C THR A 888 -23.39 28.15 -41.24
N CYS A 889 -22.83 28.82 -40.23
CA CYS A 889 -23.47 28.93 -38.92
C CYS A 889 -24.70 29.85 -39.00
N SER A 890 -25.90 29.24 -38.90
CA SER A 890 -27.16 29.92 -39.15
C SER A 890 -27.47 31.04 -38.16
N ASP A 891 -26.89 30.92 -36.97
CA ASP A 891 -27.24 31.71 -35.79
C ASP A 891 -26.39 32.99 -35.69
N ILE A 892 -25.27 33.04 -36.43
CA ILE A 892 -24.30 34.12 -36.38
C ILE A 892 -24.51 35.13 -37.53
N ASN A 893 -24.49 34.68 -38.78
CA ASN A 893 -24.70 35.54 -39.96
C ASN A 893 -26.08 35.28 -40.59
N GLN A 894 -27.14 35.94 -40.14
CA GLN A 894 -28.52 35.65 -40.58
C GLN A 894 -28.87 36.15 -42.00
N ARG A 895 -28.11 37.10 -42.55
CA ARG A 895 -28.38 37.67 -43.88
C ARG A 895 -27.89 36.77 -45.00
N VAL A 896 -28.80 36.44 -45.92
CA VAL A 896 -28.52 35.64 -47.12
C VAL A 896 -27.42 36.28 -47.97
N ASP A 897 -27.44 37.61 -48.13
CA ASP A 897 -26.45 38.35 -48.92
C ASP A 897 -25.02 38.22 -48.35
N THR A 898 -24.87 38.21 -47.03
CA THR A 898 -23.56 38.04 -46.36
C THR A 898 -22.99 36.64 -46.60
N ARG A 899 -23.84 35.60 -46.51
CA ARG A 899 -23.44 34.21 -46.78
C ARG A 899 -23.06 33.97 -48.25
N ILE A 900 -23.76 34.61 -49.18
CA ILE A 900 -23.45 34.54 -50.61
C ILE A 900 -22.09 35.20 -50.89
N LYS A 901 -21.80 36.35 -50.27
CA LYS A 901 -20.50 37.02 -50.42
C LYS A 901 -19.34 36.18 -49.86
N LEU A 902 -19.51 35.55 -48.70
CA LEU A 902 -18.52 34.63 -48.14
C LEU A 902 -18.27 33.43 -49.06
N GLN A 903 -19.34 32.80 -49.58
CA GLN A 903 -19.20 31.71 -50.54
C GLN A 903 -18.46 32.15 -51.80
N ALA A 904 -18.74 33.36 -52.32
CA ALA A 904 -18.05 33.88 -53.49
C ALA A 904 -16.55 34.12 -53.24
N ILE A 905 -16.15 34.57 -52.04
CA ILE A 905 -14.73 34.69 -51.66
C ILE A 905 -14.08 33.30 -51.65
N MET A 906 -14.74 32.30 -51.06
CA MET A 906 -14.22 30.94 -50.95
C MET A 906 -14.11 30.23 -52.30
N ASP A 907 -15.03 30.50 -53.23
CA ASP A 907 -15.04 29.92 -54.57
C ASP A 907 -14.00 30.57 -55.51
N SER A 908 -13.59 31.82 -55.23
CA SER A 908 -12.77 32.63 -56.14
C SER A 908 -11.34 32.92 -55.67
N ALA A 909 -11.08 32.88 -54.36
CA ALA A 909 -9.77 33.19 -53.81
C ALA A 909 -8.86 31.95 -53.78
N SER A 910 -7.63 32.13 -54.24
CA SER A 910 -6.57 31.11 -54.31
C SER A 910 -5.36 31.43 -53.43
N THR A 911 -5.27 32.66 -52.91
CA THR A 911 -4.23 33.09 -51.96
C THR A 911 -4.83 33.80 -50.74
N THR A 912 -4.05 33.90 -49.65
CA THR A 912 -4.48 34.60 -48.44
C THR A 912 -4.67 36.12 -48.65
N GLU A 913 -3.95 36.72 -49.59
CA GLU A 913 -4.15 38.12 -50.00
C GLU A 913 -5.49 38.34 -50.71
N GLU A 914 -5.93 37.39 -51.56
CA GLU A 914 -7.23 37.46 -52.24
C GLU A 914 -8.39 37.30 -51.25
N ILE A 915 -8.24 36.39 -50.28
CA ILE A 915 -9.17 36.24 -49.16
C ILE A 915 -9.27 37.54 -48.38
N ARG A 916 -8.13 38.13 -48.01
CA ARG A 916 -8.09 39.40 -47.29
C ARG A 916 -8.75 40.53 -48.08
N ALA A 917 -8.45 40.66 -49.38
CA ALA A 917 -9.06 41.68 -50.23
C ALA A 917 -10.59 41.52 -50.33
N GLY A 918 -11.10 40.28 -50.36
CA GLY A 918 -12.52 40.00 -50.32
C GLY A 918 -13.19 40.43 -49.01
N LEU A 919 -12.53 40.17 -47.87
CA LEU A 919 -13.01 40.53 -46.54
C LEU A 919 -13.03 42.05 -46.30
N LEU A 920 -12.04 42.78 -46.84
CA LEU A 920 -11.98 44.25 -46.75
C LEU A 920 -13.17 44.97 -47.40
N GLY A 921 -13.98 44.27 -48.22
CA GLY A 921 -15.22 44.79 -48.80
C GLY A 921 -16.48 44.49 -47.98
N MET A 922 -16.34 43.92 -46.78
CA MET A 922 -17.44 43.45 -45.94
C MET A 922 -17.55 44.24 -44.64
N ASP A 923 -18.79 44.58 -44.30
CA ASP A 923 -19.23 45.12 -43.01
C ASP A 923 -20.53 44.40 -42.57
N ASP A 924 -20.92 44.54 -41.30
CA ASP A 924 -22.10 43.86 -40.72
C ASP A 924 -22.03 42.32 -40.88
N ILE A 925 -20.90 41.77 -40.44
CA ILE A 925 -20.53 40.35 -40.56
C ILE A 925 -19.84 39.86 -39.29
N THR A 926 -20.07 38.59 -38.93
CA THR A 926 -19.27 37.91 -37.93
C THR A 926 -18.33 36.89 -38.57
N LEU A 927 -17.04 36.94 -38.20
CA LEU A 927 -16.01 36.00 -38.62
C LEU A 927 -15.64 35.05 -37.47
N VAL A 928 -15.47 33.78 -37.78
CA VAL A 928 -15.07 32.73 -36.84
C VAL A 928 -13.56 32.54 -36.92
N PHE A 929 -12.88 32.83 -35.82
CA PHE A 929 -11.47 32.53 -35.64
C PHE A 929 -11.32 31.40 -34.62
N SER A 930 -10.39 30.50 -34.87
CA SER A 930 -10.05 29.41 -33.95
C SER A 930 -8.57 29.17 -33.93
N ASN A 931 -8.02 28.89 -32.78
CA ASN A 931 -6.67 28.38 -32.66
C ASN A 931 -6.75 26.94 -32.14
N GLU A 932 -5.98 26.04 -32.75
CA GLU A 932 -5.78 24.73 -32.15
C GLU A 932 -4.88 24.95 -30.94
N ASN A 933 -5.35 24.59 -29.74
CA ASN A 933 -4.49 24.61 -28.57
C ASN A 933 -3.28 23.72 -28.88
N SER A 934 -2.09 24.31 -28.95
CA SER A 934 -0.85 23.55 -28.95
C SER A 934 -0.73 22.93 -27.55
N ALA A 935 -1.28 21.73 -27.40
CA ALA A 935 -1.19 20.93 -26.20
C ALA A 935 -0.06 19.91 -26.38
N ILE A 936 0.91 19.96 -25.49
CA ILE A 936 2.03 19.04 -25.49
C ILE A 936 1.89 18.14 -24.28
N GLU A 937 1.55 16.90 -24.53
CA GLU A 937 1.48 15.86 -23.51
C GLU A 937 2.78 15.06 -23.52
N ARG A 938 3.30 14.82 -22.31
CA ARG A 938 4.48 13.99 -22.04
C ARG A 938 4.10 12.97 -20.98
N TYR A 939 4.54 11.74 -21.20
CA TYR A 939 4.20 10.59 -20.37
C TYR A 939 5.46 9.83 -19.96
N GLY A 940 5.59 9.53 -18.67
CA GLY A 940 6.57 8.59 -18.16
C GLY A 940 8.05 8.90 -18.49
N PRO A 941 8.91 7.87 -18.65
CA PRO A 941 10.37 7.99 -18.58
C PRO A 941 11.07 8.45 -19.89
N SER A 942 10.34 8.89 -20.90
CA SER A 942 10.94 9.45 -22.12
C SER A 942 11.61 10.80 -21.85
N SER A 943 12.62 11.17 -22.64
CA SER A 943 13.19 12.53 -22.61
C SER A 943 12.12 13.55 -23.00
N TRP A 944 12.07 14.67 -22.29
CA TRP A 944 11.10 15.73 -22.59
C TRP A 944 11.78 16.71 -23.56
N ASP A 945 11.48 16.55 -24.85
CA ASP A 945 12.06 17.38 -25.90
C ASP A 945 11.55 18.83 -25.82
N GLU A 946 12.34 19.76 -26.35
CA GLU A 946 11.99 21.19 -26.41
C GLU A 946 10.67 21.43 -27.12
N CYS A 947 9.96 22.49 -26.72
CA CYS A 947 8.77 22.92 -27.42
C CYS A 947 8.63 24.42 -27.56
N THR A 948 7.98 24.83 -28.64
CA THR A 948 7.63 26.22 -28.93
C THR A 948 6.12 26.34 -28.98
N MET A 949 5.59 27.39 -28.35
CA MET A 949 4.15 27.64 -28.29
C MET A 949 3.83 29.07 -28.71
N PRO A 950 2.73 29.30 -29.44
CA PRO A 950 2.29 30.64 -29.79
C PRO A 950 1.75 31.40 -28.55
N GLY A 951 1.92 32.73 -28.53
CA GLY A 951 1.38 33.60 -27.48
C GLY A 951 2.37 33.91 -26.34
N CYS A 952 1.90 34.65 -25.34
CA CYS A 952 2.72 35.13 -24.21
C CYS A 952 2.53 34.34 -22.91
N ALA A 953 1.65 33.32 -22.92
CA ALA A 953 1.28 32.56 -21.74
C ALA A 953 1.07 31.07 -22.02
N ALA A 954 1.34 30.25 -20.99
CA ALA A 954 1.25 28.80 -21.02
C ALA A 954 0.71 28.26 -19.69
N GLU A 955 -0.20 27.29 -19.75
CA GLU A 955 -0.62 26.49 -18.58
C GLU A 955 0.17 25.18 -18.55
N PHE A 956 0.84 24.91 -17.44
CA PHE A 956 1.51 23.65 -17.14
C PHE A 956 0.63 22.86 -16.18
N MET A 957 0.32 21.61 -16.54
CA MET A 957 -0.45 20.69 -15.72
C MET A 957 0.34 19.41 -15.51
N PHE A 958 0.61 19.07 -14.26
CA PHE A 958 1.30 17.84 -13.90
C PHE A 958 0.39 16.94 -13.08
N GLY A 959 0.41 15.63 -13.34
CA GLY A 959 -0.36 14.63 -12.59
C GLY A 959 0.39 13.30 -12.47
N THR A 960 0.22 12.62 -11.35
CA THR A 960 0.72 11.26 -11.06
C THR A 960 -0.27 10.55 -10.12
N ASP A 961 -0.37 9.22 -10.21
CA ASP A 961 -1.14 8.39 -9.28
C ASP A 961 -0.31 7.92 -8.06
N GLY A 962 1.00 8.23 -8.04
CA GLY A 962 1.92 7.87 -6.97
C GLY A 962 2.52 6.47 -7.09
N ASP A 963 2.52 5.86 -8.28
CA ASP A 963 3.23 4.60 -8.53
C ASP A 963 4.76 4.69 -8.23
N GLY A 964 5.42 3.55 -8.04
CA GLY A 964 6.87 3.49 -7.76
C GLY A 964 7.35 3.73 -6.31
N PRO A 965 6.65 3.28 -5.24
CA PRO A 965 7.14 3.42 -3.84
C PRO A 965 8.46 2.68 -3.56
N ASN A 966 8.82 1.73 -4.42
CA ASN A 966 10.02 0.89 -4.29
C ASN A 966 11.31 1.54 -4.82
N SER A 967 11.24 2.73 -5.44
CA SER A 967 12.42 3.43 -5.97
C SER A 967 12.29 4.95 -5.82
N PRO A 968 12.17 5.45 -4.56
CA PRO A 968 11.93 6.86 -4.30
C PRO A 968 13.00 7.80 -4.86
N GLU A 969 14.24 7.32 -4.96
CA GLU A 969 15.39 8.01 -5.53
C GLU A 969 15.31 8.23 -7.05
N ARG A 970 14.45 7.48 -7.75
CA ARG A 970 14.24 7.57 -9.20
C ARG A 970 13.10 8.50 -9.59
N ARG A 971 12.43 9.13 -8.62
CA ARG A 971 11.29 10.03 -8.88
C ARG A 971 11.77 11.47 -8.98
N TRP A 972 12.53 11.75 -10.03
CA TRP A 972 12.87 13.13 -10.37
C TRP A 972 11.66 13.67 -11.14
N GLY A 973 11.05 14.78 -10.67
CA GLY A 973 10.00 15.44 -11.44
C GLY A 973 10.59 16.12 -12.67
N PHE A 974 10.34 17.42 -12.86
CA PHE A 974 10.90 18.14 -14.00
C PHE A 974 11.38 19.53 -13.65
N PHE A 975 12.25 20.06 -14.51
CA PHE A 975 12.68 21.45 -14.53
C PHE A 975 12.56 21.97 -15.96
N ALA A 976 11.78 23.03 -16.14
CA ALA A 976 11.55 23.69 -17.42
C ALA A 976 11.88 25.18 -17.33
N LEU A 977 12.79 25.62 -18.20
CA LEU A 977 13.09 27.03 -18.45
C LEU A 977 12.18 27.54 -19.58
N VAL A 978 11.30 28.48 -19.26
CA VAL A 978 10.35 29.11 -20.19
C VAL A 978 10.88 30.49 -20.57
N MET A 979 11.05 30.76 -21.85
CA MET A 979 11.63 31.99 -22.39
C MET A 979 10.75 32.55 -23.51
N ALA A 980 10.88 33.83 -23.84
CA ALA A 980 10.32 34.35 -25.06
C ALA A 980 10.99 33.72 -26.29
N SER A 981 10.20 33.27 -27.28
CA SER A 981 10.72 32.80 -28.55
C SER A 981 11.27 33.98 -29.34
N ASP A 982 12.56 33.94 -29.67
CA ASP A 982 13.24 34.97 -30.45
C ASP A 982 13.97 34.28 -31.61
N GLU A 983 13.48 34.45 -32.84
CA GLU A 983 14.09 33.86 -34.05
C GLU A 983 15.52 34.38 -34.30
N SER A 984 15.91 35.51 -33.67
CA SER A 984 17.23 36.10 -33.83
C SER A 984 18.30 35.56 -32.87
N ARG A 985 17.90 34.81 -31.82
CA ARG A 985 18.81 34.22 -30.84
C ARG A 985 18.68 32.69 -30.85
N PRO A 986 19.79 31.94 -30.98
CA PRO A 986 19.71 30.48 -30.88
C PRO A 986 19.25 30.05 -29.48
N PRO A 987 18.47 28.96 -29.38
CA PRO A 987 18.05 28.44 -28.09
C PRO A 987 19.26 27.97 -27.26
N PRO A 988 19.22 28.03 -25.92
CA PRO A 988 20.33 27.65 -25.06
C PRO A 988 20.74 26.17 -25.26
N SER A 989 21.98 25.79 -24.95
CA SER A 989 22.38 24.38 -25.03
C SER A 989 21.84 23.57 -23.84
N ASP A 990 21.75 22.24 -23.97
CA ASP A 990 21.32 21.38 -22.85
C ASP A 990 22.24 21.52 -21.63
N GLU A 991 23.55 21.64 -21.86
CA GLU A 991 24.54 21.90 -20.79
C GLU A 991 24.29 23.23 -20.07
N GLU A 992 23.85 24.26 -20.79
CA GLU A 992 23.52 25.56 -20.22
C GLU A 992 22.24 25.49 -19.38
N VAL A 993 21.21 24.79 -19.87
CA VAL A 993 19.95 24.57 -19.15
C VAL A 993 20.19 23.74 -17.88
N ASP A 994 21.00 22.68 -17.95
CA ASP A 994 21.36 21.86 -16.79
C ASP A 994 22.12 22.64 -15.73
N ARG A 995 23.08 23.47 -16.14
CA ARG A 995 23.82 24.36 -15.23
C ARG A 995 22.87 25.34 -14.55
N ILE A 996 21.98 25.98 -15.31
CA ILE A 996 20.96 26.90 -14.77
C ILE A 996 20.07 26.16 -13.78
N ALA A 997 19.64 24.93 -14.08
CA ALA A 997 18.79 24.14 -13.22
C ALA A 997 19.46 23.75 -11.88
N SER A 998 20.76 23.46 -11.89
CA SER A 998 21.53 23.19 -10.66
C SER A 998 21.75 24.45 -9.82
N GLU A 999 22.11 25.56 -10.46
CA GLU A 999 22.31 26.85 -9.76
C GLU A 999 20.98 27.41 -9.22
N TRP A 1000 19.89 27.27 -9.98
CA TRP A 1000 18.53 27.65 -9.56
C TRP A 1000 18.09 26.88 -8.31
N GLU A 1001 18.32 25.57 -8.27
CA GLU A 1001 17.97 24.73 -7.13
C GLU A 1001 18.74 25.17 -5.87
N ALA A 1002 20.03 25.47 -6.02
CA ALA A 1002 20.86 25.96 -4.92
C ALA A 1002 20.35 27.31 -4.39
N ILE A 1003 20.11 28.29 -5.27
CA ILE A 1003 19.69 29.63 -4.83
C ILE A 1003 18.26 29.63 -4.27
N SER A 1004 17.35 28.85 -4.87
CA SER A 1004 15.97 28.72 -4.42
C SER A 1004 15.91 28.03 -3.06
N SER A 1005 16.72 26.98 -2.83
CA SER A 1005 16.83 26.32 -1.53
C SER A 1005 17.39 27.25 -0.45
N ILE A 1006 18.38 28.10 -0.78
CA ILE A 1006 18.93 29.09 0.13
C ILE A 1006 17.88 30.15 0.47
N ALA A 1007 17.15 30.67 -0.52
CA ALA A 1007 16.16 31.73 -0.36
C ALA A 1007 14.92 31.29 0.42
N THR A 1008 14.36 30.13 0.09
CA THR A 1008 13.18 29.58 0.75
C THR A 1008 13.48 29.10 2.17
N GLY A 1009 14.67 28.51 2.37
CA GLY A 1009 15.07 27.91 3.62
C GLY A 1009 14.44 26.54 3.86
N MET A 1010 15.07 25.75 4.73
CA MET A 1010 14.51 24.46 5.15
C MET A 1010 13.30 24.71 6.06
N ASN A 1011 12.09 24.60 5.48
CA ASN A 1011 10.83 24.94 6.13
C ASN A 1011 10.20 23.79 6.93
N THR A 1012 10.95 22.70 7.11
CA THR A 1012 10.46 21.45 7.68
C THR A 1012 11.32 21.06 8.87
N SER A 1013 10.68 20.77 10.01
CA SER A 1013 11.34 20.08 11.12
C SER A 1013 11.44 18.60 10.77
N PRO A 1014 12.65 18.02 10.73
CA PRO A 1014 12.81 16.59 10.51
C PRO A 1014 11.95 15.76 11.48
N VAL A 1015 11.25 14.78 10.92
CA VAL A 1015 10.57 13.74 11.68
C VAL A 1015 11.36 12.45 11.53
N VAL A 1016 11.72 11.83 12.66
CA VAL A 1016 12.55 10.64 12.71
C VAL A 1016 11.71 9.46 13.20
N GLU A 1017 11.36 8.55 12.30
CA GLU A 1017 10.55 7.37 12.58
C GLU A 1017 11.39 6.09 12.57
N LYS A 1018 10.92 5.01 13.20
CA LYS A 1018 11.57 3.68 13.08
C LYS A 1018 10.95 2.89 11.92
N VAL A 1019 11.77 2.18 11.14
CA VAL A 1019 11.33 1.40 9.96
C VAL A 1019 10.90 -0.03 10.34
N GLY A 1020 9.60 -0.32 10.52
CA GLY A 1020 9.12 -1.62 10.98
C GLY A 1020 9.41 -2.85 10.08
N TRP A 1021 9.16 -4.04 10.64
CA TRP A 1021 9.16 -5.33 9.93
C TRP A 1021 7.74 -5.72 9.50
N GLU A 1022 7.25 -5.08 8.45
CA GLU A 1022 5.98 -5.46 7.85
C GLU A 1022 6.09 -6.70 6.95
N GLU A 1023 4.95 -7.34 6.68
CA GLU A 1023 4.87 -8.58 5.91
C GLU A 1023 5.58 -8.50 4.55
N GLY A 1024 5.44 -7.37 3.83
CA GLY A 1024 6.11 -7.16 2.54
C GLY A 1024 7.63 -7.28 2.63
N ARG A 1025 8.24 -6.63 3.64
CA ARG A 1025 9.68 -6.68 3.88
C ARG A 1025 10.14 -8.06 4.33
N LEU A 1026 9.38 -8.72 5.20
CA LEU A 1026 9.68 -10.08 5.66
C LEU A 1026 9.66 -11.09 4.49
N LYS A 1027 8.67 -10.96 3.59
CA LYS A 1027 8.60 -11.76 2.37
C LYS A 1027 9.75 -11.44 1.42
N ALA A 1028 10.14 -10.17 1.27
CA ALA A 1028 11.30 -9.78 0.47
C ALA A 1028 12.61 -10.37 1.02
N LEU A 1029 12.82 -10.34 2.34
CA LEU A 1029 13.96 -10.99 3.00
C LEU A 1029 13.97 -12.50 2.71
N CYS A 1030 12.82 -13.16 2.80
CA CYS A 1030 12.72 -14.59 2.48
C CYS A 1030 13.03 -14.85 1.01
N ALA A 1031 12.49 -14.05 0.08
CA ALA A 1031 12.74 -14.18 -1.34
C ALA A 1031 14.23 -13.97 -1.69
N GLN A 1032 14.89 -12.98 -1.08
CA GLN A 1032 16.32 -12.69 -1.26
C GLN A 1032 17.19 -13.92 -1.02
N HIS A 1033 16.90 -14.68 0.04
CA HIS A 1033 17.69 -15.85 0.42
C HIS A 1033 17.10 -17.18 -0.05
N GLY A 1034 15.93 -17.18 -0.69
CA GLY A 1034 15.24 -18.41 -1.10
C GLY A 1034 14.66 -19.21 0.07
N TRP A 1035 14.15 -18.53 1.10
CA TRP A 1035 13.48 -19.12 2.24
C TRP A 1035 11.98 -19.28 1.99
N ASP A 1036 11.40 -20.33 2.57
CA ASP A 1036 9.96 -20.34 2.80
C ASP A 1036 9.62 -19.27 3.84
N PHE A 1037 8.50 -18.57 3.64
CA PHE A 1037 7.91 -17.67 4.63
C PHE A 1037 6.68 -18.33 5.25
N GLU A 1038 6.57 -18.30 6.58
CA GLU A 1038 5.43 -18.88 7.28
C GLU A 1038 5.06 -18.06 8.52
N TRP A 1039 3.76 -17.96 8.78
CA TRP A 1039 3.26 -17.36 10.01
C TRP A 1039 3.24 -18.40 11.13
N MET A 1040 3.58 -17.98 12.35
CA MET A 1040 3.52 -18.80 13.57
C MET A 1040 2.06 -19.09 13.97
N THR A 1041 1.41 -19.94 13.17
CA THR A 1041 0.01 -20.33 13.28
C THR A 1041 -0.11 -21.83 13.01
N GLU A 1042 -1.16 -22.45 13.55
CA GLU A 1042 -1.42 -23.87 13.29
C GLU A 1042 -1.64 -24.15 11.80
N ASP A 1043 -2.32 -23.24 11.08
CA ASP A 1043 -2.57 -23.35 9.64
C ASP A 1043 -1.26 -23.36 8.83
N GLY A 1044 -0.30 -22.51 9.21
CA GLY A 1044 1.01 -22.48 8.57
C GLY A 1044 1.81 -23.77 8.74
N GLU A 1045 1.72 -24.38 9.92
CA GLU A 1045 2.33 -25.69 10.20
C GLU A 1045 1.68 -26.83 9.41
N ARG A 1046 0.37 -26.75 9.15
CA ARG A 1046 -0.34 -27.72 8.29
C ARG A 1046 0.13 -27.63 6.84
N LEU A 1047 0.20 -26.42 6.28
CA LEU A 1047 0.72 -26.17 4.92
C LEU A 1047 2.15 -26.69 4.73
N ARG A 1048 3.02 -26.54 5.75
CA ARG A 1048 4.36 -27.14 5.78
C ARG A 1048 4.32 -28.64 5.52
N ARG A 1049 3.48 -29.40 6.25
CA ARG A 1049 3.47 -30.86 6.16
C ARG A 1049 2.93 -31.37 4.83
N THR A 1050 1.93 -30.69 4.27
CA THR A 1050 1.43 -31.01 2.93
C THR A 1050 2.57 -30.94 1.91
N ARG A 1051 3.41 -29.89 1.97
CA ARG A 1051 4.59 -29.75 1.10
C ARG A 1051 5.68 -30.79 1.38
N GLU A 1052 5.97 -31.10 2.64
CA GLU A 1052 6.98 -32.10 3.03
C GLU A 1052 6.58 -33.53 2.62
N LEU A 1053 5.31 -33.90 2.80
CA LEU A 1053 4.77 -35.19 2.35
C LEU A 1053 4.76 -35.32 0.82
N GLN A 1054 4.43 -34.25 0.11
CA GLN A 1054 4.55 -34.19 -1.36
C GLN A 1054 6.01 -34.42 -1.80
N GLN A 1055 6.98 -33.78 -1.14
CA GLN A 1055 8.41 -33.98 -1.43
C GLN A 1055 8.90 -35.39 -1.11
N LEU A 1056 8.42 -36.02 -0.03
CA LEU A 1056 8.74 -37.41 0.33
C LEU A 1056 8.13 -38.43 -0.65
N SER A 1057 6.94 -38.15 -1.18
CA SER A 1057 6.27 -39.00 -2.18
C SER A 1057 6.91 -38.92 -3.58
N ALA A 1058 7.52 -37.79 -3.91
CA ALA A 1058 8.20 -37.55 -5.18
C ALA A 1058 9.63 -38.12 -5.26
N ALA A 1059 10.16 -38.68 -4.15
CA ALA A 1059 11.50 -39.26 -4.10
C ALA A 1059 11.52 -40.67 -4.75
N PRO A 1060 12.42 -40.96 -5.71
CA PRO A 1060 12.51 -42.27 -6.34
C PRO A 1060 12.81 -43.39 -5.32
N ALA A 1061 12.15 -44.55 -5.47
CA ALA A 1061 12.26 -45.73 -4.60
C ALA A 1061 13.68 -46.31 -4.40
N ALA A 1062 14.71 -45.78 -5.06
CA ALA A 1062 16.10 -46.24 -4.99
C ALA A 1062 16.83 -45.91 -3.66
N GLY A 1063 16.24 -45.11 -2.77
CA GLY A 1063 16.86 -44.66 -1.51
C GLY A 1063 16.61 -45.55 -0.28
N ARG A 1064 15.65 -46.47 -0.31
CA ARG A 1064 15.36 -47.37 0.83
C ARG A 1064 16.34 -48.55 0.84
N ARG A 1065 17.61 -48.31 1.18
CA ARG A 1065 18.53 -49.40 1.56
C ARG A 1065 18.36 -49.70 3.03
N SER A 1066 18.00 -50.95 3.33
CA SER A 1066 17.94 -51.47 4.70
C SER A 1066 19.28 -51.28 5.41
N THR A 1067 19.20 -50.98 6.70
CA THR A 1067 20.31 -50.74 7.65
C THR A 1067 21.25 -51.92 7.84
N ALA A 1068 21.06 -53.04 7.16
CA ALA A 1068 21.95 -54.22 7.21
C ALA A 1068 23.28 -54.03 6.45
N ALA A 1069 23.39 -53.07 5.53
CA ALA A 1069 24.57 -52.95 4.66
C ALA A 1069 25.71 -52.06 5.19
N ILE A 1070 25.49 -51.26 6.23
CA ILE A 1070 26.53 -50.35 6.78
C ILE A 1070 27.47 -51.07 7.76
N ALA A 1071 27.07 -52.23 8.30
CA ALA A 1071 27.91 -53.05 9.17
C ALA A 1071 29.09 -53.75 8.44
N ALA A 1072 29.09 -53.77 7.10
CA ALA A 1072 30.09 -54.51 6.31
C ALA A 1072 31.26 -53.67 5.78
N ALA A 1073 31.26 -52.34 5.95
CA ALA A 1073 32.30 -51.46 5.39
C ALA A 1073 33.44 -51.10 6.38
N GLY A 1074 33.55 -51.81 7.51
CA GLY A 1074 34.52 -51.55 8.59
C GLY A 1074 35.91 -52.18 8.43
N ALA A 1075 36.29 -52.67 7.25
CA ALA A 1075 37.59 -53.32 7.06
C ALA A 1075 38.26 -52.92 5.74
N VAL A 1076 38.82 -51.70 5.70
CA VAL A 1076 39.90 -51.38 4.78
C VAL A 1076 41.02 -50.76 5.62
N GLN A 1077 42.04 -51.55 5.92
CA GLN A 1077 43.30 -51.03 6.45
C GLN A 1077 43.98 -50.17 5.38
N PRO A 1078 44.56 -49.02 5.73
CA PRO A 1078 45.47 -48.32 4.84
C PRO A 1078 46.82 -49.04 4.84
N ASP A 1079 47.17 -49.64 3.71
CA ASP A 1079 48.54 -50.07 3.45
C ASP A 1079 49.48 -48.86 3.37
N GLY A 1080 50.53 -48.91 4.18
CA GLY A 1080 51.78 -48.18 3.94
C GLY A 1080 51.89 -46.80 4.61
N PHE A 1081 52.56 -46.74 5.76
CA PHE A 1081 53.95 -46.27 5.82
C PHE A 1081 54.53 -46.48 7.23
N VAL A 1082 55.68 -47.16 7.27
CA VAL A 1082 56.46 -47.51 8.47
C VAL A 1082 57.23 -46.29 8.98
N ALA A 1083 57.38 -46.25 10.30
CA ALA A 1083 58.08 -45.25 11.10
C ALA A 1083 59.50 -44.87 10.62
N GLY A 1084 59.90 -43.62 10.92
CA GLY A 1084 61.28 -43.16 10.73
C GLY A 1084 61.58 -41.81 11.39
N LYS A 1085 61.90 -41.88 12.69
CA LYS A 1085 62.57 -40.90 13.58
C LYS A 1085 61.76 -39.71 14.12
#